data_AF-A0A178UW88-F1
#
_entry.id   AF-A0A178UW88-F1
#
_cell.length_a   1.000
_cell.length_b   1.000
_cell.length_c   1.000
_cell.angle_alpha   90.00
_cell.angle_beta   90.00
_cell.angle_gamma   90.00
#
_symmetry.space_group_name_H-M   'P 1'
#
loop_
_entity.id
_entity.type
_entity.pdbx_description
1 polymer ?
#
loop_
_entity_poly.entity_id
_entity_poly.type
_entity_poly.pdbx_seq_one_letter_code
_entity_poly.pdbx_strand_id
1 'polypeptide(L)'
;MAVFFWNIGGLNSRSRQRIVSSLIASNNLLVGCLLETHVASENDVAVLASTLPGWRMDNNYCCSELGRMWIVWDPSVSVMVFRRTDQLMMCSIKLPNINQSFGVTFVYGRNTEMERRHLWDDLSRLSNSSPLYNTPWIVAGDFNQIAFIGEHYSIIQSHMSLRGMEDLQECMRDKSLVDLPSRGEHLKAAKKACRELNREGFSNIQQRTSEALSKLEGIQSQLLTDPSDSLFRAEYLRREDGVRVENMDQVKGMIVTYYSNLLGTESLSTCPYFVDTIRDIHPFRCDSSLAEKFIAIPSEEEIVQTLFSMPKNKAPGPDGFPAEFYRESLTVVKDSTVAAIVEFFTTGHLLKKFNTTAITLIPKEIGVDELSKFRPVSCCNTIYNVITRLISKRLKLFISQAVQGNQVGFIKGRLLFENVLLATELVKNFQMEGDVTRGCLHIDLSKAYDNVNWEFLFNILSALNLSPAFIGWIKICVSTPSYSIFFNGELIGFFQGKKGIRQGDQMSSHLFVLVMDIIAKSPDKVAINGRFDLHPQCSAPLITHLRFADDVLVFFNGSLNSIDGILNILEEFKQGSGLGINRSKTTLVLDGGDFSRSSSISATFGIKQGSLPVRYLGVPLMAQKMKKHDYQPLLDRIKYKFSTWTARHLSFAGRLQLLKSVIYSTINFWVSIFMLPNQCLLKLEQMCNAFLWKGAPNSTRGANIAWDILCTQKECGGLGLRRLNDLNKVLALKHIWLLFTAAGSLWVSWVRINLIGHKCFWDLNPSYSGSWIWRKLCKLRPLARPFLICDIGSGETASFWQDNWTGLGPLIDITGPVGPISVGMPLNAVVRDALRGDVWWLSSSRIRNPTIVLLKSCVPDVRSIPGCTKDDVYLWKADAHAPTRSFSAAKMWLALHPPGAQVQWHKSIWFKDRVPKNAFIAWVAAWNRLHTRDRLRSWGFSVPALCVLCNVGNESRDHLFFRCPFSEAVWTFFTRRAGLYPPSSFMDTLL
;
A
#
# COMPACT_ATOMS: atom_id res chain seq x y z
N MET A 1 -6.78 48.24 16.16
CA MET A 1 -7.70 49.13 15.43
C MET A 1 -7.50 48.87 13.94
N ALA A 2 -8.58 48.68 13.18
CA ALA A 2 -8.49 48.34 11.77
C ALA A 2 -9.45 49.22 10.97
N VAL A 3 -8.89 50.10 10.15
CA VAL A 3 -9.60 50.83 9.10
C VAL A 3 -9.37 50.06 7.81
N PHE A 4 -10.42 49.82 7.03
CA PHE A 4 -10.28 49.13 5.76
C PHE A 4 -10.48 50.07 4.58
N PHE A 5 -9.84 49.73 3.46
CA PHE A 5 -10.10 50.32 2.17
C PHE A 5 -10.16 49.20 1.15
N TRP A 6 -11.15 49.20 0.26
CA TRP A 6 -11.32 48.13 -0.70
C TRP A 6 -11.87 48.64 -2.03
N ASN A 7 -11.08 48.52 -3.09
CA ASN A 7 -11.55 48.60 -4.47
C ASN A 7 -12.38 47.35 -4.83
N ILE A 8 -13.70 47.52 -4.84
CA ILE A 8 -14.68 46.43 -5.03
C ILE A 8 -15.12 46.29 -6.49
N GLY A 9 -14.88 47.30 -7.35
CA GLY A 9 -15.19 47.27 -8.78
C GLY A 9 -16.66 47.01 -9.12
N GLY A 10 -17.59 47.41 -8.24
CA GLY A 10 -19.04 47.29 -8.38
C GLY A 10 -19.72 46.63 -7.16
N LEU A 11 -20.75 47.27 -6.60
CA LEU A 11 -21.50 46.80 -5.41
C LEU A 11 -22.97 46.38 -5.70
N ASN A 12 -23.45 46.52 -6.93
CA ASN A 12 -24.86 46.23 -7.26
C ASN A 12 -25.24 44.74 -7.12
N SER A 13 -24.28 43.80 -7.20
CA SER A 13 -24.56 42.37 -7.10
C SER A 13 -24.69 41.88 -5.67
N ARG A 14 -25.77 41.16 -5.35
CA ARG A 14 -25.97 40.48 -4.04
C ARG A 14 -24.83 39.55 -3.65
N SER A 15 -24.13 38.94 -4.60
CA SER A 15 -22.98 38.08 -4.28
C SER A 15 -21.80 38.90 -3.74
N ARG A 16 -21.53 40.07 -4.32
CA ARG A 16 -20.49 40.99 -3.87
C ARG A 16 -20.84 41.64 -2.54
N GLN A 17 -22.11 42.00 -2.36
CA GLN A 17 -22.61 42.51 -1.07
C GLN A 17 -22.33 41.52 0.06
N ARG A 18 -22.69 40.24 -0.11
CA ARG A 18 -22.40 39.18 0.90
C ARG A 18 -20.90 39.03 1.20
N ILE A 19 -20.05 39.18 0.20
CA ILE A 19 -18.59 39.11 0.38
C ILE A 19 -18.11 40.28 1.25
N VAL A 20 -18.58 41.49 0.98
CA VAL A 20 -18.26 42.69 1.77
C VAL A 20 -18.75 42.52 3.22
N SER A 21 -20.02 42.10 3.42
CA SER A 21 -20.57 41.85 4.76
C SER A 21 -19.77 40.77 5.51
N SER A 22 -19.43 39.66 4.85
CA SER A 22 -18.68 38.57 5.45
C SER A 22 -17.26 39.00 5.86
N LEU A 23 -16.59 39.83 5.05
CA LEU A 23 -15.25 40.33 5.37
C LEU A 23 -15.28 41.23 6.60
N ILE A 24 -16.22 42.18 6.63
CA ILE A 24 -16.40 43.14 7.73
C ILE A 24 -16.72 42.40 9.04
N ALA A 25 -17.67 41.45 9.00
CA ALA A 25 -18.04 40.64 10.15
C ALA A 25 -16.90 39.74 10.65
N SER A 26 -16.14 39.10 9.74
CA SER A 26 -15.07 38.18 10.13
C SER A 26 -13.86 38.87 10.76
N ASN A 27 -13.68 40.16 10.49
CA ASN A 27 -12.52 40.93 10.95
C ASN A 27 -12.88 42.01 11.98
N ASN A 28 -14.14 42.08 12.44
CA ASN A 28 -14.65 43.09 13.38
C ASN A 28 -14.27 44.52 12.97
N LEU A 29 -14.45 44.84 11.69
CA LEU A 29 -14.16 46.16 11.14
C LEU A 29 -15.30 47.12 11.51
N LEU A 30 -14.96 48.36 11.87
CA LEU A 30 -15.95 49.36 12.33
C LEU A 30 -16.08 50.57 11.41
N VAL A 31 -15.08 50.83 10.56
CA VAL A 31 -15.05 51.97 9.64
C VAL A 31 -14.10 51.70 8.48
N GLY A 32 -14.46 52.17 7.30
CA GLY A 32 -13.61 52.06 6.12
C GLY A 32 -14.22 52.70 4.88
N CYS A 33 -13.54 52.55 3.75
CA CYS A 33 -13.98 53.08 2.46
C CYS A 33 -14.07 52.00 1.39
N LEU A 34 -15.19 51.99 0.66
CA LEU A 34 -15.41 51.17 -0.51
C LEU A 34 -15.17 52.02 -1.75
N LEU A 35 -14.23 51.60 -2.59
CA LEU A 35 -13.83 52.28 -3.83
C LEU A 35 -14.41 51.55 -5.05
N GLU A 36 -14.76 52.29 -6.09
CA GLU A 36 -15.41 51.81 -7.31
C GLU A 36 -16.73 51.08 -7.03
N THR A 37 -17.66 51.74 -6.33
CA THR A 37 -18.97 51.13 -6.00
C THR A 37 -19.87 50.96 -7.23
N HIS A 38 -19.78 51.87 -8.21
CA HIS A 38 -20.64 51.94 -9.40
C HIS A 38 -22.15 51.90 -9.09
N VAL A 39 -22.57 52.51 -7.99
CA VAL A 39 -23.98 52.54 -7.57
C VAL A 39 -24.56 53.91 -7.90
N ALA A 40 -25.68 53.98 -8.60
CA ALA A 40 -26.38 55.25 -8.84
C ALA A 40 -26.93 55.82 -7.52
N SER A 41 -26.95 57.14 -7.36
CA SER A 41 -27.39 57.82 -6.13
C SER A 41 -28.80 57.45 -5.69
N GLU A 42 -29.68 57.08 -6.62
CA GLU A 42 -31.05 56.63 -6.32
C GLU A 42 -31.10 55.28 -5.57
N ASN A 43 -30.05 54.47 -5.68
CA ASN A 43 -29.99 53.11 -5.15
C ASN A 43 -29.06 52.97 -3.93
N ASP A 44 -28.41 54.05 -3.52
CA ASP A 44 -27.30 54.00 -2.57
C ASP A 44 -27.73 53.50 -1.18
N VAL A 45 -28.83 54.05 -0.64
CA VAL A 45 -29.43 53.65 0.64
C VAL A 45 -29.88 52.20 0.61
N ALA A 46 -30.52 51.76 -0.49
CA ALA A 46 -31.03 50.39 -0.61
C ALA A 46 -29.88 49.36 -0.69
N VAL A 47 -28.84 49.67 -1.47
CA VAL A 47 -27.65 48.81 -1.59
C VAL A 47 -26.87 48.76 -0.28
N LEU A 48 -26.72 49.89 0.42
CA LEU A 48 -26.08 49.92 1.74
C LEU A 48 -26.89 49.11 2.75
N ALA A 49 -28.21 49.31 2.86
CA ALA A 49 -29.05 48.58 3.80
C ALA A 49 -29.02 47.05 3.58
N SER A 50 -28.91 46.62 2.31
CA SER A 50 -28.73 45.21 1.94
C SER A 50 -27.34 44.67 2.29
N THR A 51 -26.30 45.51 2.18
CA THR A 51 -24.91 45.10 2.38
C THR A 51 -24.48 45.17 3.85
N LEU A 52 -24.79 46.26 4.54
CA LEU A 52 -24.42 46.55 5.93
C LEU A 52 -25.62 47.16 6.66
N PRO A 53 -26.57 46.33 7.14
CA PRO A 53 -27.75 46.82 7.83
C PRO A 53 -27.38 47.66 9.05
N GLY A 54 -27.97 48.86 9.15
CA GLY A 54 -27.78 49.77 10.29
C GLY A 54 -26.51 50.62 10.27
N TRP A 55 -25.62 50.42 9.29
CA TRP A 55 -24.42 51.24 9.12
C TRP A 55 -24.74 52.60 8.52
N ARG A 56 -23.87 53.58 8.80
CA ARG A 56 -23.93 54.93 8.22
C ARG A 56 -22.97 55.04 7.05
N MET A 57 -23.25 55.98 6.15
CA MET A 57 -22.46 56.21 4.95
C MET A 57 -22.37 57.68 4.60
N ASP A 58 -21.25 58.05 3.98
CA ASP A 58 -21.02 59.29 3.27
C ASP A 58 -20.33 58.97 1.92
N ASN A 59 -20.50 59.82 0.91
CA ASN A 59 -20.08 59.53 -0.46
C ASN A 59 -19.61 60.80 -1.19
N ASN A 60 -19.09 60.63 -2.41
CA ASN A 60 -18.63 61.74 -3.26
C ASN A 60 -19.48 61.97 -4.53
N TYR A 61 -20.79 61.70 -4.51
CA TYR A 61 -21.67 61.91 -5.67
C TYR A 61 -21.61 63.33 -6.24
N CYS A 62 -21.32 64.34 -5.40
CA CYS A 62 -21.17 65.73 -5.83
C CYS A 62 -19.99 65.99 -6.78
N CYS A 63 -19.01 65.09 -6.84
CA CYS A 63 -17.79 65.25 -7.65
C CYS A 63 -17.53 64.07 -8.58
N SER A 64 -18.26 62.96 -8.46
CA SER A 64 -18.10 61.76 -9.28
C SER A 64 -19.42 61.07 -9.54
N GLU A 65 -19.74 60.85 -10.82
CA GLU A 65 -20.87 60.04 -11.24
C GLU A 65 -20.76 58.61 -10.66
N LEU A 66 -21.90 58.03 -10.25
CA LEU A 66 -22.01 56.71 -9.62
C LEU A 66 -21.25 56.51 -8.29
N GLY A 67 -20.83 57.61 -7.63
CA GLY A 67 -20.43 57.59 -6.21
C GLY A 67 -19.23 56.70 -5.96
N ARG A 68 -18.14 56.97 -6.68
CA ARG A 68 -16.92 56.15 -6.73
C ARG A 68 -16.37 55.79 -5.36
N MET A 69 -16.51 56.65 -4.36
CA MET A 69 -16.03 56.40 -3.00
C MET A 69 -17.18 56.48 -2.00
N TRP A 70 -17.36 55.43 -1.21
CA TRP A 70 -18.29 55.37 -0.09
C TRP A 70 -17.53 55.15 1.21
N ILE A 71 -17.55 56.13 2.11
CA ILE A 71 -17.08 55.95 3.49
C ILE A 71 -18.24 55.35 4.27
N VAL A 72 -18.03 54.18 4.89
CA VAL A 72 -19.06 53.46 5.66
C VAL A 72 -18.55 53.17 7.07
N TRP A 73 -19.45 53.29 8.06
CA TRP A 73 -19.09 53.04 9.46
C TRP A 73 -20.25 52.54 10.31
N ASP A 74 -19.87 51.80 11.35
CA ASP A 74 -20.78 51.37 12.41
C ASP A 74 -21.23 52.57 13.26
N PRO A 75 -22.50 52.66 13.69
CA PRO A 75 -23.01 53.78 14.49
C PRO A 75 -22.27 54.04 15.81
N SER A 76 -21.51 53.06 16.33
CA SER A 76 -20.64 53.24 17.50
C SER A 76 -19.44 54.15 17.25
N VAL A 77 -19.11 54.45 15.99
CA VAL A 77 -18.01 55.32 15.58
C VAL A 77 -18.55 56.67 15.12
N SER A 78 -17.90 57.76 15.53
CA SER A 78 -18.20 59.10 15.03
C SER A 78 -17.27 59.44 13.88
N VAL A 79 -17.84 59.73 12.70
CA VAL A 79 -17.11 60.11 11.49
C VAL A 79 -17.60 61.48 11.03
N MET A 80 -16.66 62.39 10.79
CA MET A 80 -16.94 63.73 10.27
C MET A 80 -16.13 63.94 8.99
N VAL A 81 -16.81 64.04 7.85
CA VAL A 81 -16.17 64.24 6.54
C VAL A 81 -15.99 65.73 6.28
N PHE A 82 -14.75 66.19 6.11
CA PHE A 82 -14.41 67.62 5.91
C PHE A 82 -14.29 68.01 4.46
N ARG A 83 -13.77 67.11 3.61
CA ARG A 83 -13.48 67.42 2.21
C ARG A 83 -13.81 66.24 1.32
N ARG A 84 -14.44 66.54 0.19
CA ARG A 84 -14.82 65.58 -0.84
C ARG A 84 -14.33 66.13 -2.17
N THR A 85 -13.62 65.32 -2.93
CA THR A 85 -13.26 65.58 -4.33
C THR A 85 -13.54 64.33 -5.15
N ASP A 86 -13.25 64.38 -6.44
CA ASP A 86 -13.34 63.21 -7.32
C ASP A 86 -12.20 62.19 -7.08
N GLN A 87 -11.09 62.61 -6.44
CA GLN A 87 -9.90 61.78 -6.18
C GLN A 87 -9.63 61.47 -4.71
N LEU A 88 -10.22 62.20 -3.75
CA LEU A 88 -10.09 61.90 -2.33
C LEU A 88 -11.34 62.22 -1.51
N MET A 89 -11.48 61.56 -0.37
CA MET A 89 -12.39 61.96 0.71
C MET A 89 -11.65 61.96 2.04
N MET A 90 -11.76 63.07 2.76
CA MET A 90 -11.08 63.29 4.04
C MET A 90 -12.09 63.31 5.19
N CYS A 91 -11.84 62.51 6.22
CA CYS A 91 -12.66 62.47 7.43
C CYS A 91 -11.83 62.41 8.72
N SER A 92 -12.37 63.00 9.80
CA SER A 92 -11.93 62.70 11.17
C SER A 92 -12.77 61.58 11.73
N ILE A 93 -12.10 60.63 12.37
CA ILE A 93 -12.72 59.47 13.00
C ILE A 93 -12.45 59.54 14.50
N LYS A 94 -13.51 59.44 15.30
CA LYS A 94 -13.46 59.31 16.76
C LYS A 94 -14.10 57.99 17.18
N LEU A 95 -13.29 57.15 17.80
CA LEU A 95 -13.71 55.84 18.31
C LEU A 95 -14.30 55.96 19.73
N PRO A 96 -15.23 55.07 20.14
CA PRO A 96 -15.96 55.20 21.39
C PRO A 96 -15.07 55.12 22.65
N ASN A 97 -13.90 54.47 22.56
CA ASN A 97 -12.98 54.25 23.69
C ASN A 97 -11.68 55.07 23.60
N ILE A 98 -11.58 56.04 22.67
CA ILE A 98 -10.37 56.85 22.47
C ILE A 98 -10.74 58.33 22.51
N ASN A 99 -10.09 59.08 23.41
CA ASN A 99 -10.39 60.52 23.61
C ASN A 99 -9.81 61.42 22.51
N GLN A 100 -8.97 60.89 21.63
CA GLN A 100 -8.35 61.59 20.51
C GLN A 100 -8.96 61.13 19.17
N SER A 101 -9.32 62.07 18.31
CA SER A 101 -9.67 61.78 16.92
C SER A 101 -8.42 61.77 16.04
N PHE A 102 -8.45 60.97 14.98
CA PHE A 102 -7.38 60.91 13.98
C PHE A 102 -7.97 61.14 12.58
N GLY A 103 -7.15 61.68 11.68
CA GLY A 103 -7.54 61.96 10.32
C GLY A 103 -7.32 60.78 9.40
N VAL A 104 -8.26 60.51 8.49
CA VAL A 104 -8.09 59.54 7.40
C VAL A 104 -8.48 60.18 6.07
N THR A 105 -7.55 60.17 5.13
CA THR A 105 -7.81 60.50 3.73
C THR A 105 -7.88 59.20 2.93
N PHE A 106 -9.06 58.92 2.39
CA PHE A 106 -9.26 57.85 1.42
C PHE A 106 -8.99 58.38 0.01
N VAL A 107 -8.15 57.68 -0.74
CA VAL A 107 -7.67 58.13 -2.06
C VAL A 107 -8.10 57.17 -3.17
N TYR A 108 -8.54 57.76 -4.29
CA TYR A 108 -8.65 57.09 -5.59
C TYR A 108 -8.10 58.02 -6.68
N GLY A 109 -6.81 57.91 -6.98
CA GLY A 109 -6.13 58.78 -7.95
C GLY A 109 -6.60 58.55 -9.38
N ARG A 110 -6.57 59.58 -10.23
CA ARG A 110 -6.85 59.43 -11.67
C ARG A 110 -5.76 58.61 -12.36
N ASN A 111 -6.11 57.97 -13.49
CA ASN A 111 -5.21 57.08 -14.22
C ASN A 111 -4.11 57.83 -14.99
N THR A 112 -4.34 59.08 -15.39
CA THR A 112 -3.36 59.90 -16.11
C THR A 112 -2.52 60.75 -15.16
N GLU A 113 -1.22 60.84 -15.41
CA GLU A 113 -0.27 61.62 -14.60
C GLU A 113 -0.71 63.08 -14.40
N MET A 114 -1.15 63.74 -15.48
CA MET A 114 -1.52 65.17 -15.45
C MET A 114 -2.71 65.44 -14.52
N GLU A 115 -3.80 64.69 -14.63
CA GLU A 115 -4.99 64.83 -13.77
C GLU A 115 -4.70 64.46 -12.30
N ARG A 116 -3.75 63.54 -12.09
CA ARG A 116 -3.37 63.06 -10.76
C ARG A 116 -2.61 64.11 -9.96
N ARG A 117 -1.93 65.08 -10.58
CA ARG A 117 -1.20 66.12 -9.83
C ARG A 117 -2.10 66.92 -8.89
N HIS A 118 -3.36 67.12 -9.26
CA HIS A 118 -4.33 67.79 -8.38
C HIS A 118 -4.54 67.04 -7.05
N LEU A 119 -4.40 65.72 -7.02
CA LEU A 119 -4.44 64.92 -5.80
C LEU A 119 -3.27 65.27 -4.87
N TRP A 120 -2.05 65.44 -5.41
CA TRP A 120 -0.87 65.81 -4.64
C TRP A 120 -0.99 67.23 -4.06
N ASP A 121 -1.52 68.16 -4.85
CA ASP A 121 -1.84 69.52 -4.39
C ASP A 121 -2.90 69.51 -3.29
N ASP A 122 -3.94 68.67 -3.43
CA ASP A 122 -4.99 68.56 -2.44
C ASP A 122 -4.52 67.94 -1.13
N LEU A 123 -3.67 66.90 -1.17
CA LEU A 123 -3.02 66.35 0.01
C LEU A 123 -2.10 67.38 0.67
N SER A 124 -1.40 68.19 -0.12
CA SER A 124 -0.54 69.27 0.37
C SER A 124 -1.32 70.39 1.05
N ARG A 125 -2.49 70.76 0.52
CA ARG A 125 -3.40 71.73 1.17
C ARG A 125 -4.00 71.15 2.46
N LEU A 126 -4.34 69.85 2.44
CA LEU A 126 -4.94 69.17 3.60
C LEU A 126 -3.96 69.04 4.76
N SER A 127 -2.69 68.70 4.51
CA SER A 127 -1.67 68.60 5.57
C SER A 127 -1.51 69.90 6.36
N ASN A 128 -1.72 71.04 5.70
CA ASN A 128 -1.55 72.37 6.26
C ASN A 128 -2.87 72.96 6.80
N SER A 129 -3.99 72.23 6.69
CA SER A 129 -5.31 72.69 7.13
C SER A 129 -5.68 72.18 8.53
N SER A 130 -6.30 73.03 9.35
CA SER A 130 -6.97 72.59 10.59
C SER A 130 -8.23 71.80 10.19
N PRO A 131 -8.35 70.51 10.54
CA PRO A 131 -7.99 69.92 11.83
C PRO A 131 -6.83 68.91 11.83
N LEU A 132 -6.05 68.79 10.74
CA LEU A 132 -4.94 67.82 10.63
C LEU A 132 -3.65 68.27 11.32
N TYR A 133 -3.47 69.59 11.48
CA TYR A 133 -2.32 70.20 12.14
C TYR A 133 -2.26 69.73 13.61
N ASN A 134 -1.45 68.71 13.90
CA ASN A 134 -1.28 67.97 15.18
C ASN A 134 -2.20 66.76 15.47
N THR A 135 -2.80 66.13 14.46
CA THR A 135 -3.46 64.81 14.63
C THR A 135 -2.75 63.70 13.85
N PRO A 136 -2.73 62.45 14.33
CA PRO A 136 -2.26 61.33 13.52
C PRO A 136 -3.06 61.25 12.22
N TRP A 137 -2.37 61.17 11.08
CA TRP A 137 -2.98 61.20 9.76
C TRP A 137 -2.66 59.92 8.99
N ILE A 138 -3.69 59.26 8.48
CA ILE A 138 -3.59 58.09 7.62
C ILE A 138 -4.04 58.49 6.22
N VAL A 139 -3.20 58.24 5.22
CA VAL A 139 -3.57 58.37 3.80
C VAL A 139 -3.55 56.97 3.21
N ALA A 140 -4.69 56.48 2.74
CA ALA A 140 -4.83 55.11 2.26
C ALA A 140 -5.82 55.01 1.10
N GLY A 141 -5.51 54.18 0.11
CA GLY A 141 -6.38 54.00 -1.04
C GLY A 141 -5.62 53.53 -2.27
N ASP A 142 -6.23 53.74 -3.43
CA ASP A 142 -5.64 53.41 -4.72
C ASP A 142 -5.08 54.69 -5.36
N PHE A 143 -3.77 54.87 -5.30
CA PHE A 143 -3.13 56.07 -5.85
C PHE A 143 -2.99 56.03 -7.37
N ASN A 144 -3.24 54.88 -8.00
CA ASN A 144 -2.93 54.60 -9.41
C ASN A 144 -1.47 54.93 -9.81
N GLN A 145 -0.58 55.06 -8.83
CA GLN A 145 0.85 55.36 -8.96
C GLN A 145 1.62 54.51 -7.96
N ILE A 146 2.75 53.96 -8.38
CA ILE A 146 3.69 53.28 -7.47
C ILE A 146 4.72 54.28 -6.96
N ALA A 147 5.29 54.04 -5.77
CA ALA A 147 6.36 54.86 -5.23
C ALA A 147 7.73 54.36 -5.70
N PHE A 148 7.90 53.06 -5.87
CA PHE A 148 9.17 52.45 -6.29
C PHE A 148 8.97 51.44 -7.42
N ILE A 149 9.94 51.34 -8.34
CA ILE A 149 9.88 50.41 -9.49
C ILE A 149 9.64 48.96 -9.05
N GLY A 150 10.22 48.55 -7.91
CA GLY A 150 10.07 47.20 -7.36
C GLY A 150 8.64 46.80 -6.97
N GLU A 151 7.71 47.76 -6.89
CA GLU A 151 6.31 47.50 -6.55
C GLU A 151 5.48 47.01 -7.75
N HIS A 152 5.96 47.26 -8.97
CA HIS A 152 5.30 46.86 -10.21
C HIS A 152 5.78 45.49 -10.72
N TYR A 153 4.83 44.65 -11.16
CA TYR A 153 5.15 43.34 -11.72
C TYR A 153 4.44 43.15 -13.06
N SER A 154 5.14 43.40 -14.17
CA SER A 154 4.70 43.08 -15.53
C SER A 154 5.78 42.28 -16.27
N ILE A 155 5.36 41.40 -17.19
CA ILE A 155 6.25 40.55 -18.01
C ILE A 155 6.63 41.26 -19.33
N ILE A 156 6.02 42.42 -19.62
CA ILE A 156 6.19 43.20 -20.85
C ILE A 156 6.64 44.61 -20.43
N GLN A 157 7.79 45.07 -20.92
CA GLN A 157 8.31 46.42 -20.67
C GLN A 157 7.37 47.48 -21.26
N SER A 158 6.35 47.90 -20.51
CA SER A 158 5.64 49.15 -20.75
C SER A 158 6.49 50.31 -20.24
N HIS A 159 6.63 51.40 -21.03
CA HIS A 159 7.25 52.65 -20.58
C HIS A 159 6.56 53.15 -19.30
N MET A 160 7.20 52.98 -18.15
CA MET A 160 6.71 53.51 -16.88
C MET A 160 7.16 54.96 -16.75
N SER A 161 6.23 55.88 -16.43
CA SER A 161 6.57 57.29 -16.19
C SER A 161 7.39 57.41 -14.91
N LEU A 162 8.68 57.78 -15.04
CA LEU A 162 9.57 58.10 -13.92
C LEU A 162 9.06 59.32 -13.14
N ARG A 163 8.51 60.30 -13.86
CA ARG A 163 8.01 61.56 -13.28
C ARG A 163 6.84 61.36 -12.33
N GLY A 164 5.90 60.47 -12.66
CA GLY A 164 4.79 60.14 -11.76
C GLY A 164 5.25 59.48 -10.44
N MET A 165 6.36 58.74 -10.45
CA MET A 165 6.95 58.17 -9.22
C MET A 165 7.64 59.26 -8.39
N GLU A 166 8.37 60.17 -9.05
CA GLU A 166 9.01 61.32 -8.40
C GLU A 166 7.98 62.24 -7.72
N ASP A 167 6.89 62.58 -8.41
CA ASP A 167 5.80 63.40 -7.87
C ASP A 167 5.22 62.80 -6.56
N LEU A 168 5.02 61.47 -6.52
CA LEU A 168 4.54 60.78 -5.32
C LEU A 168 5.59 60.76 -4.19
N GLN A 169 6.85 60.47 -4.53
CA GLN A 169 7.94 60.47 -3.55
C GLN A 169 8.20 61.87 -2.95
N GLU A 170 8.07 62.92 -3.75
CA GLU A 170 8.13 64.31 -3.30
C GLU A 170 6.95 64.62 -2.37
N CYS A 171 5.71 64.27 -2.76
CA CYS A 171 4.55 64.40 -1.90
C CYS A 171 4.70 63.64 -0.56
N MET A 172 5.33 62.46 -0.55
CA MET A 172 5.58 61.72 0.69
C MET A 172 6.62 62.42 1.57
N ARG A 173 7.73 62.89 0.98
CA ARG A 173 8.82 63.59 1.68
C ARG A 173 8.34 64.92 2.27
N ASP A 174 7.66 65.74 1.48
CA ASP A 174 7.18 67.07 1.88
C ASP A 174 6.17 67.03 3.03
N LYS A 175 5.51 65.88 3.22
CA LYS A 175 4.43 65.68 4.21
C LYS A 175 4.81 64.72 5.32
N SER A 176 6.07 64.29 5.37
CA SER A 176 6.58 63.29 6.33
C SER A 176 5.74 62.01 6.38
N LEU A 177 5.17 61.60 5.24
CA LEU A 177 4.39 60.37 5.14
C LEU A 177 5.35 59.17 5.04
N VAL A 178 5.12 58.18 5.90
CA VAL A 178 5.91 56.94 5.95
C VAL A 178 5.06 55.80 5.43
N ASP A 179 5.61 55.03 4.48
CA ASP A 179 4.94 53.82 3.98
C ASP A 179 4.95 52.70 5.04
N LEU A 180 3.82 52.00 5.17
CA LEU A 180 3.63 50.94 6.15
C LEU A 180 3.99 49.58 5.53
N PRO A 181 4.92 48.80 6.12
CA PRO A 181 5.35 47.53 5.56
C PRO A 181 4.21 46.50 5.51
N SER A 182 3.93 45.94 4.32
CA SER A 182 2.86 44.96 4.10
C SER A 182 3.34 43.50 4.19
N ARG A 183 2.50 42.57 4.70
CA ARG A 183 2.78 41.11 4.75
C ARG A 183 2.54 40.37 3.42
N GLY A 184 2.35 41.08 2.30
CA GLY A 184 1.82 40.54 1.04
C GLY A 184 2.82 39.91 0.07
N GLU A 185 4.14 40.03 0.30
CA GLU A 185 5.15 39.61 -0.68
C GLU A 185 5.17 38.10 -0.95
N HIS A 186 4.92 37.27 0.08
CA HIS A 186 4.93 35.81 -0.07
C HIS A 186 3.73 35.26 -0.88
N LEU A 187 2.63 36.01 -1.01
CA LEU A 187 1.43 35.59 -1.78
C LEU A 187 1.49 36.01 -3.26
N LYS A 188 2.25 37.05 -3.60
CA LYS A 188 2.42 37.49 -5.01
C LYS A 188 3.15 36.42 -5.85
N ALA A 189 4.17 35.76 -5.28
CA ALA A 189 4.89 34.67 -5.95
C ALA A 189 3.98 33.45 -6.24
N ALA A 190 3.10 33.10 -5.29
CA ALA A 190 2.14 32.01 -5.47
C ALA A 190 1.07 32.32 -6.53
N LYS A 191 0.70 33.60 -6.71
CA LYS A 191 -0.28 34.03 -7.70
C LYS A 191 0.18 33.74 -9.13
N LYS A 192 1.49 33.82 -9.40
CA LYS A 192 2.09 33.44 -10.70
C LYS A 192 1.96 31.95 -10.95
N ALA A 193 2.43 31.13 -10.01
CA ALA A 193 2.30 29.67 -10.09
C ALA A 193 0.84 29.22 -10.23
N CYS A 194 -0.10 29.83 -9.49
CA CYS A 194 -1.52 29.52 -9.59
C CYS A 194 -2.15 29.98 -10.92
N ARG A 195 -1.68 31.08 -11.51
CA ARG A 195 -2.15 31.55 -12.83
C ARG A 195 -1.56 30.73 -13.98
N GLU A 196 -0.31 30.31 -13.88
CA GLU A 196 0.32 29.37 -14.82
C GLU A 196 -0.38 28.00 -14.71
N LEU A 197 -0.59 27.47 -13.50
CA LEU A 197 -1.41 26.28 -13.26
C LEU A 197 -2.82 26.42 -13.84
N ASN A 198 -3.47 27.57 -13.67
CA ASN A 198 -4.79 27.79 -14.24
C ASN A 198 -4.73 27.88 -15.78
N ARG A 199 -3.75 28.57 -16.36
CA ARG A 199 -3.62 28.72 -17.82
C ARG A 199 -3.27 27.41 -18.51
N GLU A 200 -2.34 26.64 -17.94
CA GLU A 200 -1.84 25.38 -18.51
C GLU A 200 -2.71 24.17 -18.14
N GLY A 201 -3.33 24.16 -16.95
CA GLY A 201 -4.05 23.00 -16.42
C GLY A 201 -5.57 23.14 -16.26
N PHE A 202 -6.11 24.35 -16.00
CA PHE A 202 -7.53 24.54 -15.61
C PHE A 202 -8.31 25.56 -16.48
N SER A 203 -7.69 26.12 -17.52
CA SER A 203 -8.34 27.05 -18.44
C SER A 203 -9.38 26.32 -19.27
N ASN A 204 -10.54 26.95 -19.46
CA ASN A 204 -11.69 26.36 -20.14
C ASN A 204 -12.14 25.03 -19.52
N ILE A 205 -11.92 24.80 -18.21
CA ILE A 205 -12.27 23.50 -17.63
C ILE A 205 -13.76 23.20 -17.75
N GLN A 206 -14.67 24.17 -17.63
CA GLN A 206 -16.10 23.90 -17.89
C GLN A 206 -16.34 23.48 -19.34
N GLN A 207 -15.74 24.17 -20.31
CA GLN A 207 -15.88 23.84 -21.73
C GLN A 207 -15.23 22.51 -22.07
N ARG A 208 -13.98 22.26 -21.65
CA ARG A 208 -13.28 20.98 -21.81
C ARG A 208 -13.98 19.84 -21.07
N THR A 209 -14.58 20.09 -19.90
CA THR A 209 -15.39 19.10 -19.19
C THR A 209 -16.67 18.80 -19.96
N SER A 210 -17.32 19.82 -20.52
CA SER A 210 -18.51 19.67 -21.36
C SER A 210 -18.20 18.94 -22.67
N GLU A 211 -17.11 19.32 -23.35
CA GLU A 211 -16.60 18.66 -24.56
C GLU A 211 -16.17 17.22 -24.27
N ALA A 212 -15.46 16.98 -23.16
CA ALA A 212 -15.08 15.62 -22.75
C ALA A 212 -16.28 14.78 -22.33
N LEU A 213 -17.29 15.37 -21.67
CA LEU A 213 -18.53 14.68 -21.32
C LEU A 213 -19.33 14.36 -22.59
N SER A 214 -19.49 15.31 -23.51
CA SER A 214 -20.15 15.10 -24.79
C SER A 214 -19.44 14.05 -25.64
N LYS A 215 -18.10 14.07 -25.66
CA LYS A 215 -17.28 13.06 -26.34
C LYS A 215 -17.39 11.69 -25.65
N LEU A 216 -17.45 11.65 -24.32
CA LEU A 216 -17.65 10.43 -23.54
C LEU A 216 -19.04 9.85 -23.80
N GLU A 217 -20.09 10.67 -23.77
CA GLU A 217 -21.48 10.29 -24.07
C GLU A 217 -21.61 9.79 -25.52
N GLY A 218 -20.94 10.45 -26.47
CA GLY A 218 -20.85 9.99 -27.85
C GLY A 218 -20.18 8.62 -27.97
N ILE A 219 -19.02 8.43 -27.33
CA ILE A 219 -18.32 7.13 -27.29
C ILE A 219 -19.16 6.08 -26.56
N GLN A 220 -19.84 6.42 -25.47
CA GLN A 220 -20.70 5.49 -24.72
C GLN A 220 -21.94 5.09 -25.53
N SER A 221 -22.55 6.03 -26.25
CA SER A 221 -23.67 5.74 -27.14
C SER A 221 -23.21 4.86 -28.30
N GLN A 222 -22.07 5.16 -28.93
CA GLN A 222 -21.47 4.32 -29.97
C GLN A 222 -21.07 2.93 -29.44
N LEU A 223 -20.54 2.81 -28.23
CA LEU A 223 -20.23 1.53 -27.58
C LEU A 223 -21.47 0.67 -27.31
N LEU A 224 -22.63 1.30 -27.08
CA LEU A 224 -23.89 0.61 -26.85
C LEU A 224 -24.56 0.16 -28.16
N THR A 225 -24.28 0.83 -29.28
CA THR A 225 -24.90 0.55 -30.58
C THR A 225 -24.02 -0.23 -31.55
N ASP A 226 -22.71 0.03 -31.58
CA ASP A 226 -21.71 -0.59 -32.45
C ASP A 226 -20.29 -0.51 -31.82
N PRO A 227 -19.94 -1.45 -30.92
CA PRO A 227 -18.63 -1.48 -30.28
C PRO A 227 -17.54 -1.89 -31.29
N SER A 228 -16.90 -0.91 -31.94
CA SER A 228 -15.73 -1.14 -32.81
C SER A 228 -14.39 -1.01 -32.04
N ASP A 229 -13.39 -1.82 -32.42
CA ASP A 229 -12.04 -1.79 -31.83
C ASP A 229 -11.37 -0.41 -31.94
N SER A 230 -11.69 0.37 -32.98
CA SER A 230 -11.17 1.73 -33.16
C SER A 230 -11.56 2.72 -32.05
N LEU A 231 -12.67 2.47 -31.34
CA LEU A 231 -13.14 3.35 -30.25
C LEU A 231 -12.40 3.10 -28.92
N PHE A 232 -11.73 1.95 -28.75
CA PHE A 232 -11.14 1.54 -27.47
C PHE A 232 -9.74 2.10 -27.19
N ARG A 233 -9.05 2.61 -28.23
CA ARG A 233 -7.77 3.33 -28.30
C ARG A 233 -7.11 2.85 -29.59
N ALA A 234 -6.51 3.74 -30.37
CA ALA A 234 -5.53 3.30 -31.37
C ALA A 234 -4.40 2.59 -30.60
N GLU A 235 -4.41 1.27 -30.59
CA GLU A 235 -3.33 0.47 -30.01
C GLU A 235 -2.12 0.62 -30.91
N TYR A 236 -1.02 1.09 -30.33
CA TYR A 236 0.22 1.27 -31.05
C TYR A 236 1.36 0.64 -30.27
N LEU A 237 2.35 0.16 -31.02
CA LEU A 237 3.64 -0.23 -30.47
C LEU A 237 4.73 0.66 -31.03
N ARG A 238 5.78 0.85 -30.26
CA ARG A 238 6.98 1.56 -30.68
C ARG A 238 8.05 0.55 -31.05
N ARG A 239 8.66 0.73 -32.21
CA ARG A 239 9.84 -0.02 -32.67
C ARG A 239 11.08 0.41 -31.87
N GLU A 240 12.15 -0.39 -31.96
CA GLU A 240 13.42 -0.10 -31.28
C GLU A 240 14.08 1.21 -31.75
N ASP A 241 13.77 1.65 -32.98
CA ASP A 241 14.19 2.94 -33.55
C ASP A 241 13.35 4.14 -33.07
N GLY A 242 12.34 3.91 -32.21
CA GLY A 242 11.45 4.94 -31.69
C GLY A 242 10.22 5.24 -32.55
N VAL A 243 10.06 4.60 -33.71
CA VAL A 243 8.92 4.82 -34.61
C VAL A 243 7.65 4.16 -34.08
N ARG A 244 6.55 4.91 -34.09
CA ARG A 244 5.22 4.44 -33.67
C ARG A 244 4.52 3.70 -34.82
N VAL A 245 4.04 2.49 -34.54
CA VAL A 245 3.32 1.63 -35.47
C VAL A 245 1.89 1.47 -34.99
N GLU A 246 0.94 1.91 -35.82
CA GLU A 246 -0.50 1.91 -35.53
C GLU A 246 -1.28 0.94 -36.42
N ASN A 247 -0.68 0.48 -37.52
CA ASN A 247 -1.31 -0.50 -38.40
C ASN A 247 -1.34 -1.87 -37.70
N MET A 248 -2.53 -2.44 -37.55
CA MET A 248 -2.74 -3.67 -36.78
C MET A 248 -2.00 -4.89 -37.35
N ASP A 249 -1.89 -5.03 -38.66
CA ASP A 249 -1.15 -6.14 -39.28
C ASP A 249 0.36 -6.02 -39.02
N GLN A 250 0.87 -4.78 -39.07
CA GLN A 250 2.26 -4.51 -38.70
C GLN A 250 2.51 -4.75 -37.21
N VAL A 251 1.58 -4.36 -36.34
CA VAL A 251 1.64 -4.64 -34.89
C VAL A 251 1.67 -6.15 -34.63
N LYS A 252 0.75 -6.91 -35.25
CA LYS A 252 0.72 -8.38 -35.17
C LYS A 252 2.04 -8.98 -35.66
N GLY A 253 2.56 -8.54 -36.80
CA GLY A 253 3.83 -8.98 -37.36
C GLY A 253 5.04 -8.68 -36.46
N MET A 254 5.06 -7.51 -35.82
CA MET A 254 6.09 -7.14 -34.84
C MET A 254 6.05 -8.03 -33.60
N ILE A 255 4.84 -8.28 -33.06
CA ILE A 255 4.63 -9.16 -31.91
C ILE A 255 5.14 -10.58 -32.22
N VAL A 256 4.71 -11.15 -33.35
CA VAL A 256 5.12 -12.51 -33.76
C VAL A 256 6.63 -12.59 -33.94
N THR A 257 7.22 -11.67 -34.70
CA THR A 257 8.68 -11.63 -34.93
C THR A 257 9.46 -11.54 -33.62
N TYR A 258 9.03 -10.68 -32.70
CA TYR A 258 9.72 -10.50 -31.42
C TYR A 258 9.74 -11.79 -30.58
N TYR A 259 8.58 -12.43 -30.42
CA TYR A 259 8.47 -13.63 -29.58
C TYR A 259 8.97 -14.90 -30.27
N SER A 260 8.88 -15.00 -31.60
CA SER A 260 9.55 -16.07 -32.35
C SER A 260 11.05 -15.98 -32.22
N ASN A 261 11.62 -14.76 -32.26
CA ASN A 261 13.04 -14.55 -32.00
C ASN A 261 13.40 -14.85 -30.55
N LEU A 262 12.58 -14.45 -29.58
CA LEU A 262 12.86 -14.67 -28.16
C LEU A 262 12.82 -16.16 -27.77
N LEU A 263 11.80 -16.90 -28.20
CA LEU A 263 11.52 -18.27 -27.72
C LEU A 263 11.84 -19.34 -28.76
N GLY A 264 11.82 -19.01 -30.05
CA GLY A 264 12.01 -19.92 -31.18
C GLY A 264 13.43 -19.96 -31.75
N THR A 265 14.38 -19.23 -31.16
CA THR A 265 15.80 -19.27 -31.54
C THR A 265 16.65 -19.89 -30.43
N GLU A 266 17.64 -20.70 -30.81
CA GLU A 266 18.62 -21.23 -29.87
C GLU A 266 19.60 -20.14 -29.43
N SER A 267 20.12 -20.28 -28.22
CA SER A 267 21.16 -19.38 -27.71
C SER A 267 22.52 -19.82 -28.29
N LEU A 268 23.00 -19.13 -29.33
CA LEU A 268 24.22 -19.46 -30.10
C LEU A 268 25.52 -19.51 -29.28
N SER A 269 25.53 -19.04 -28.03
CA SER A 269 26.75 -18.83 -27.22
C SER A 269 26.75 -19.55 -25.87
N THR A 270 25.93 -20.58 -25.68
CA THR A 270 25.88 -21.33 -24.40
C THR A 270 26.65 -22.64 -24.48
N CYS A 271 27.44 -22.94 -23.45
CA CYS A 271 28.14 -24.21 -23.23
C CYS A 271 27.63 -24.85 -21.94
N PRO A 272 26.54 -25.65 -22.00
CA PRO A 272 25.95 -26.28 -20.82
C PRO A 272 26.98 -27.09 -20.03
N TYR A 273 26.90 -27.02 -18.70
CA TYR A 273 27.81 -27.78 -17.84
C TYR A 273 27.59 -29.28 -18.02
N PHE A 274 28.69 -30.04 -18.01
CA PHE A 274 28.63 -31.49 -17.97
C PHE A 274 28.01 -31.97 -16.65
N VAL A 275 27.40 -33.16 -16.69
CA VAL A 275 26.74 -33.78 -15.54
C VAL A 275 27.69 -33.90 -14.34
N ASP A 276 28.95 -34.28 -14.57
CA ASP A 276 29.94 -34.45 -13.49
C ASP A 276 30.34 -33.12 -12.85
N THR A 277 30.47 -32.05 -13.63
CA THR A 277 30.68 -30.69 -13.09
C THR A 277 29.51 -30.26 -12.18
N ILE A 278 28.28 -30.57 -12.57
CA ILE A 278 27.10 -30.29 -11.74
C ILE A 278 27.09 -31.17 -10.49
N ARG A 279 27.52 -32.42 -10.59
CA ARG A 279 27.63 -33.34 -9.44
C ARG A 279 28.61 -32.82 -8.38
N ASP A 280 29.70 -32.17 -8.80
CA ASP A 280 30.69 -31.54 -7.91
C ASP A 280 30.20 -30.25 -7.24
N ILE A 281 29.16 -29.62 -7.79
CA ILE A 281 28.54 -28.41 -7.25
C ILE A 281 27.35 -28.78 -6.35
N HIS A 282 26.54 -29.75 -6.77
CA HIS A 282 25.28 -30.12 -6.13
C HIS A 282 25.41 -31.45 -5.38
N PRO A 283 25.28 -31.49 -4.04
CA PRO A 283 25.51 -32.72 -3.27
C PRO A 283 24.35 -33.71 -3.29
N PHE A 284 23.10 -33.24 -3.41
CA PHE A 284 21.92 -34.13 -3.36
C PHE A 284 21.90 -35.15 -4.50
N ARG A 285 21.61 -36.40 -4.16
CA ARG A 285 21.28 -37.48 -5.10
C ARG A 285 19.98 -38.11 -4.67
N CYS A 286 19.09 -38.37 -5.62
CA CYS A 286 17.86 -39.06 -5.34
C CYS A 286 18.16 -40.52 -4.98
N ASP A 287 17.58 -40.99 -3.89
CA ASP A 287 17.62 -42.40 -3.51
C ASP A 287 16.68 -43.26 -4.38
N SER A 288 16.92 -44.57 -4.38
CA SER A 288 16.15 -45.54 -5.16
C SER A 288 14.68 -45.62 -4.74
N SER A 289 14.36 -45.39 -3.47
CA SER A 289 12.98 -45.46 -2.95
C SER A 289 12.09 -44.30 -3.44
N LEU A 290 12.67 -43.12 -3.60
CA LEU A 290 12.00 -41.97 -4.22
C LEU A 290 11.91 -42.14 -5.73
N ALA A 291 12.92 -42.75 -6.36
CA ALA A 291 12.93 -42.99 -7.80
C ALA A 291 11.74 -43.84 -8.26
N GLU A 292 11.35 -44.87 -7.49
CA GLU A 292 10.15 -45.68 -7.76
C GLU A 292 8.86 -44.85 -7.72
N LYS A 293 8.72 -43.97 -6.73
CA LYS A 293 7.56 -43.06 -6.61
C LYS A 293 7.46 -42.08 -7.78
N PHE A 294 8.59 -41.75 -8.42
CA PHE A 294 8.59 -40.86 -9.56
C PHE A 294 8.11 -41.51 -10.84
N ILE A 295 8.29 -42.83 -10.99
CA ILE A 295 7.91 -43.55 -12.21
C ILE A 295 6.54 -44.24 -12.12
N ALA A 296 5.89 -44.21 -10.96
CA ALA A 296 4.54 -44.76 -10.80
C ALA A 296 3.56 -44.18 -11.84
N ILE A 297 2.76 -45.04 -12.46
CA ILE A 297 1.70 -44.60 -13.37
C ILE A 297 0.54 -44.04 -12.50
N PRO A 298 0.04 -42.82 -12.77
CA PRO A 298 -1.03 -42.25 -11.96
C PRO A 298 -2.33 -43.05 -12.13
N SER A 299 -3.04 -43.28 -11.02
CA SER A 299 -4.34 -43.94 -11.07
C SER A 299 -5.42 -43.00 -11.60
N GLU A 300 -6.55 -43.58 -12.01
CA GLU A 300 -7.73 -42.82 -12.42
C GLU A 300 -8.16 -41.82 -11.33
N GLU A 301 -8.23 -42.28 -10.07
CA GLU A 301 -8.62 -41.45 -8.93
C GLU A 301 -7.65 -40.29 -8.74
N GLU A 302 -6.34 -40.52 -8.88
CA GLU A 302 -5.34 -39.47 -8.76
C GLU A 302 -5.50 -38.41 -9.86
N ILE A 303 -5.78 -38.84 -11.10
CA ILE A 303 -6.01 -37.95 -12.25
C ILE A 303 -7.27 -37.11 -12.02
N VAL A 304 -8.40 -37.74 -11.69
CA VAL A 304 -9.68 -37.07 -11.46
C VAL A 304 -9.54 -36.11 -10.27
N GLN A 305 -8.94 -36.53 -9.16
CA GLN A 305 -8.73 -35.65 -8.01
C GLN A 305 -7.82 -34.47 -8.36
N THR A 306 -6.82 -34.68 -9.21
CA THR A 306 -5.95 -33.60 -9.69
C THR A 306 -6.73 -32.59 -10.51
N LEU A 307 -7.57 -33.04 -11.45
CA LEU A 307 -8.47 -32.20 -12.25
C LEU A 307 -9.43 -31.39 -11.37
N PHE A 308 -10.06 -32.02 -10.37
CA PHE A 308 -10.99 -31.36 -9.44
C PHE A 308 -10.29 -30.38 -8.49
N SER A 309 -8.99 -30.57 -8.22
CA SER A 309 -8.18 -29.63 -7.42
C SER A 309 -7.75 -28.37 -8.17
N MET A 310 -7.95 -28.30 -9.49
CA MET A 310 -7.60 -27.12 -10.29
C MET A 310 -8.43 -25.89 -9.87
N PRO A 311 -7.90 -24.67 -9.99
CA PRO A 311 -8.68 -23.47 -9.73
C PRO A 311 -9.75 -23.27 -10.82
N LYS A 312 -10.94 -22.81 -10.41
CA LYS A 312 -12.02 -22.36 -11.32
C LYS A 312 -11.73 -20.96 -11.89
N ASN A 313 -12.40 -20.60 -12.99
CA ASN A 313 -12.34 -19.34 -13.73
C ASN A 313 -10.92 -19.01 -14.22
N LYS A 314 -10.22 -20.02 -14.75
CA LYS A 314 -8.93 -19.85 -15.44
C LYS A 314 -9.14 -19.87 -16.95
N ALA A 315 -8.38 -19.04 -17.65
CA ALA A 315 -8.35 -19.06 -19.11
C ALA A 315 -7.85 -20.43 -19.62
N PRO A 316 -8.51 -21.02 -20.62
CA PRO A 316 -8.07 -22.26 -21.25
C PRO A 316 -6.83 -22.04 -22.12
N GLY A 317 -6.26 -23.14 -22.63
CA GLY A 317 -5.28 -23.07 -23.70
C GLY A 317 -5.92 -22.88 -25.08
N PRO A 318 -5.16 -23.07 -26.17
CA PRO A 318 -5.66 -22.95 -27.54
C PRO A 318 -6.88 -23.84 -27.88
N ASP A 319 -7.10 -24.93 -27.14
CA ASP A 319 -8.24 -25.81 -27.35
C ASP A 319 -9.58 -25.23 -26.86
N GLY A 320 -9.56 -24.14 -26.08
CA GLY A 320 -10.75 -23.49 -25.56
C GLY A 320 -11.46 -24.25 -24.42
N PHE A 321 -10.95 -25.38 -23.95
CA PHE A 321 -11.61 -26.21 -22.93
C PHE A 321 -11.06 -25.94 -21.51
N PRO A 322 -11.81 -25.23 -20.64
CA PRO A 322 -11.37 -24.93 -19.28
C PRO A 322 -11.57 -26.13 -18.34
N ALA A 323 -11.01 -26.08 -17.13
CA ALA A 323 -11.13 -27.17 -16.14
C ALA A 323 -12.59 -27.49 -15.76
N GLU A 324 -13.49 -26.52 -15.82
CA GLU A 324 -14.92 -26.66 -15.59
C GLU A 324 -15.58 -27.57 -16.60
N PHE A 325 -15.22 -27.45 -17.88
CA PHE A 325 -15.77 -28.29 -18.93
C PHE A 325 -15.57 -29.78 -18.60
N TYR A 326 -14.35 -30.15 -18.20
CA TYR A 326 -14.02 -31.53 -17.84
C TYR A 326 -14.67 -31.98 -16.52
N ARG A 327 -14.98 -31.06 -15.59
CA ARG A 327 -15.65 -31.42 -14.33
C ARG A 327 -17.14 -31.68 -14.53
N GLU A 328 -17.80 -30.80 -15.27
CA GLU A 328 -19.24 -30.91 -15.51
C GLU A 328 -19.55 -32.01 -16.54
N SER A 329 -18.65 -32.24 -17.50
CA SER A 329 -18.81 -33.25 -18.56
C SER A 329 -18.08 -34.57 -18.26
N LEU A 330 -17.71 -34.80 -17.00
CA LEU A 330 -16.84 -35.93 -16.62
C LEU A 330 -17.41 -37.27 -17.08
N THR A 331 -18.73 -37.46 -16.98
CA THR A 331 -19.40 -38.71 -17.41
C THR A 331 -19.19 -39.05 -18.89
N VAL A 332 -18.86 -38.06 -19.72
CA VAL A 332 -18.64 -38.22 -21.16
C VAL A 332 -17.15 -38.32 -21.50
N VAL A 333 -16.31 -37.44 -20.91
CA VAL A 333 -14.91 -37.29 -21.34
C VAL A 333 -13.90 -38.03 -20.46
N LYS A 334 -14.33 -38.64 -19.35
CA LYS A 334 -13.45 -39.27 -18.36
C LYS A 334 -12.53 -40.31 -18.97
N ASP A 335 -13.08 -41.33 -19.63
CA ASP A 335 -12.30 -42.48 -20.09
C ASP A 335 -11.23 -42.06 -21.09
N SER A 336 -11.58 -41.18 -22.05
CA SER A 336 -10.62 -40.63 -23.00
C SER A 336 -9.57 -39.74 -22.34
N THR A 337 -9.94 -38.93 -21.35
CA THR A 337 -9.01 -38.06 -20.62
C THR A 337 -8.01 -38.88 -19.80
N VAL A 338 -8.50 -39.90 -19.09
CA VAL A 338 -7.69 -40.80 -18.28
C VAL A 338 -6.75 -41.61 -19.18
N ALA A 339 -7.27 -42.21 -20.25
CA ALA A 339 -6.46 -42.96 -21.21
C ALA A 339 -5.33 -42.11 -21.80
N ALA A 340 -5.61 -40.88 -22.23
CA ALA A 340 -4.60 -39.98 -22.78
C ALA A 340 -3.49 -39.61 -21.77
N ILE A 341 -3.85 -39.40 -20.50
CA ILE A 341 -2.88 -39.08 -19.45
C ILE A 341 -2.05 -40.31 -19.07
N VAL A 342 -2.69 -41.48 -18.93
CA VAL A 342 -2.01 -42.74 -18.63
C VAL A 342 -1.05 -43.10 -19.76
N GLU A 343 -1.49 -43.01 -21.02
CA GLU A 343 -0.66 -43.26 -22.20
C GLU A 343 0.62 -42.41 -22.20
N PHE A 344 0.54 -41.13 -21.83
CA PHE A 344 1.71 -40.28 -21.69
C PHE A 344 2.71 -40.82 -20.65
N PHE A 345 2.24 -41.23 -19.46
CA PHE A 345 3.12 -41.78 -18.42
C PHE A 345 3.63 -43.19 -18.74
N THR A 346 2.91 -43.97 -19.54
CA THR A 346 3.35 -45.31 -19.96
C THR A 346 4.36 -45.25 -21.11
N THR A 347 4.08 -44.44 -22.14
CA THR A 347 4.83 -44.46 -23.40
C THR A 347 5.84 -43.33 -23.52
N GLY A 348 5.68 -42.25 -22.76
CA GLY A 348 6.42 -41.01 -22.99
C GLY A 348 6.02 -40.30 -24.28
N HIS A 349 4.82 -40.49 -24.81
CA HIS A 349 4.35 -39.74 -25.99
C HIS A 349 3.29 -38.72 -25.57
N LEU A 350 3.49 -37.46 -25.98
CA LEU A 350 2.52 -36.38 -25.79
C LEU A 350 1.98 -35.95 -27.14
N LEU A 351 0.66 -36.00 -27.31
CA LEU A 351 0.03 -35.51 -28.53
C LEU A 351 0.37 -34.04 -28.76
N LYS A 352 0.88 -33.70 -29.96
CA LYS A 352 1.33 -32.33 -30.29
C LYS A 352 0.25 -31.27 -29.98
N LYS A 353 -1.02 -31.58 -30.26
CA LYS A 353 -2.16 -30.70 -29.96
C LYS A 353 -2.34 -30.40 -28.46
N PHE A 354 -2.01 -31.33 -27.56
CA PHE A 354 -2.06 -31.04 -26.12
C PHE A 354 -0.92 -30.11 -25.68
N ASN A 355 0.17 -30.06 -26.45
CA ASN A 355 1.32 -29.25 -26.12
C ASN A 355 1.35 -27.86 -26.78
N THR A 356 0.36 -27.53 -27.61
CA THR A 356 0.19 -26.18 -28.13
C THR A 356 -0.17 -25.22 -27.01
N THR A 357 0.46 -24.05 -26.99
CA THR A 357 0.32 -23.07 -25.91
C THR A 357 -0.01 -21.69 -26.47
N ALA A 358 -1.00 -21.01 -25.89
CA ALA A 358 -1.30 -19.62 -26.19
C ALA A 358 -0.50 -18.70 -25.25
N ILE A 359 0.19 -17.70 -25.78
CA ILE A 359 0.93 -16.70 -24.99
C ILE A 359 0.06 -15.45 -24.88
N THR A 360 -0.41 -15.13 -23.68
CA THR A 360 -1.10 -13.87 -23.38
C THR A 360 -0.09 -12.81 -22.93
N LEU A 361 -0.20 -11.59 -23.44
CA LEU A 361 0.68 -10.48 -23.11
C LEU A 361 0.10 -9.65 -21.97
N ILE A 362 0.80 -9.60 -20.83
CA ILE A 362 0.39 -8.76 -19.68
C ILE A 362 1.34 -7.57 -19.56
N PRO A 363 0.85 -6.32 -19.63
CA PRO A 363 1.71 -5.15 -19.49
C PRO A 363 2.26 -5.07 -18.05
N LYS A 364 3.58 -4.85 -17.92
CA LYS A 364 4.23 -4.71 -16.60
C LYS A 364 3.86 -3.39 -15.93
N GLU A 365 3.55 -2.37 -16.72
CA GLU A 365 3.27 -0.99 -16.31
C GLU A 365 2.05 -0.45 -17.07
N ILE A 366 1.55 0.74 -16.70
CA ILE A 366 0.39 1.35 -17.37
C ILE A 366 0.89 2.16 -18.58
N GLY A 367 0.22 2.04 -19.73
CA GLY A 367 0.55 2.81 -20.94
C GLY A 367 1.81 2.31 -21.65
N VAL A 368 2.08 1.01 -21.57
CA VAL A 368 3.22 0.37 -22.23
C VAL A 368 3.03 0.39 -23.75
N ASP A 369 4.05 0.87 -24.47
CA ASP A 369 4.14 0.88 -25.93
C ASP A 369 5.32 0.03 -26.47
N GLU A 370 6.13 -0.60 -25.60
CA GLU A 370 7.27 -1.45 -25.99
C GLU A 370 7.07 -2.93 -25.63
N LEU A 371 7.42 -3.85 -26.55
CA LEU A 371 7.29 -5.30 -26.34
C LEU A 371 8.13 -5.86 -25.18
N SER A 372 9.28 -5.26 -24.89
CA SER A 372 10.16 -5.64 -23.77
C SER A 372 9.49 -5.46 -22.37
N LYS A 373 8.52 -4.55 -22.29
CA LYS A 373 7.77 -4.19 -21.09
C LYS A 373 6.48 -5.02 -20.93
N PHE A 374 6.22 -5.99 -21.82
CA PHE A 374 5.20 -7.01 -21.61
C PHE A 374 5.78 -8.25 -20.94
N ARG A 375 4.91 -8.94 -20.19
CA ARG A 375 5.18 -10.24 -19.58
C ARG A 375 4.41 -11.32 -20.35
N PRO A 376 5.08 -12.26 -21.02
CA PRO A 376 4.40 -13.36 -21.68
C PRO A 376 3.90 -14.37 -20.63
N VAL A 377 2.62 -14.74 -20.68
CA VAL A 377 2.04 -15.80 -19.84
C VAL A 377 1.51 -16.91 -20.71
N SER A 378 2.01 -18.13 -20.48
CA SER A 378 1.64 -19.34 -21.19
C SER A 378 0.32 -19.92 -20.66
N CYS A 379 -0.72 -19.87 -21.49
CA CYS A 379 -1.98 -20.56 -21.31
C CYS A 379 -1.91 -21.94 -21.99
N CYS A 380 -1.71 -22.99 -21.20
CA CYS A 380 -1.60 -24.37 -21.69
C CYS A 380 -2.96 -25.08 -21.63
N ASN A 381 -3.15 -26.09 -22.48
CA ASN A 381 -4.37 -26.91 -22.49
C ASN A 381 -4.58 -27.65 -21.16
N THR A 382 -5.84 -27.91 -20.82
CA THR A 382 -6.19 -28.46 -19.51
C THR A 382 -5.60 -29.85 -19.27
N ILE A 383 -5.60 -30.74 -20.27
CA ILE A 383 -5.00 -32.07 -20.17
C ILE A 383 -3.50 -31.98 -19.86
N TYR A 384 -2.77 -31.10 -20.56
CA TYR A 384 -1.37 -30.83 -20.28
C TYR A 384 -1.15 -30.30 -18.85
N ASN A 385 -2.01 -29.38 -18.38
CA ASN A 385 -1.93 -28.87 -17.02
C ASN A 385 -2.15 -29.96 -15.96
N VAL A 386 -2.95 -30.99 -16.23
CA VAL A 386 -3.09 -32.15 -15.33
C VAL A 386 -1.78 -32.94 -15.28
N ILE A 387 -1.19 -33.22 -16.45
CA ILE A 387 0.10 -33.92 -16.56
C ILE A 387 1.20 -33.17 -15.79
N THR A 388 1.41 -31.88 -16.06
CA THR A 388 2.47 -31.12 -15.39
C THR A 388 2.22 -30.92 -13.90
N ARG A 389 0.95 -30.93 -13.46
CA ARG A 389 0.60 -30.89 -12.04
C ARG A 389 0.91 -32.19 -11.32
N LEU A 390 0.74 -33.34 -11.97
CA LEU A 390 1.19 -34.65 -11.46
C LEU A 390 2.72 -34.70 -11.35
N ILE A 391 3.44 -34.26 -12.39
CA ILE A 391 4.91 -34.16 -12.34
C ILE A 391 5.36 -33.18 -11.25
N SER A 392 4.70 -32.02 -11.12
CA SER A 392 4.99 -31.04 -10.07
C SER A 392 4.77 -31.60 -8.65
N LYS A 393 3.74 -32.44 -8.43
CA LYS A 393 3.55 -33.14 -7.15
C LYS A 393 4.75 -34.04 -6.83
N ARG A 394 5.32 -34.73 -7.83
CA ARG A 394 6.50 -35.59 -7.68
C ARG A 394 7.77 -34.79 -7.39
N LEU A 395 7.99 -33.68 -8.11
CA LEU A 395 9.11 -32.75 -7.84
C LEU A 395 9.08 -32.21 -6.41
N LYS A 396 7.89 -31.93 -5.85
CA LYS A 396 7.73 -31.43 -4.48
C LYS A 396 8.20 -32.40 -3.40
N LEU A 397 8.34 -33.69 -3.70
CA LEU A 397 8.75 -34.70 -2.72
C LEU A 397 10.21 -34.51 -2.27
N PHE A 398 11.08 -33.99 -3.14
CA PHE A 398 12.51 -33.85 -2.85
C PHE A 398 13.03 -32.41 -2.95
N ILE A 399 12.31 -31.50 -3.59
CA ILE A 399 12.83 -30.16 -3.89
C ILE A 399 13.31 -29.39 -2.65
N SER A 400 12.66 -29.57 -1.49
CA SER A 400 13.08 -28.92 -0.24
C SER A 400 14.40 -29.46 0.32
N GLN A 401 14.77 -30.68 -0.04
CA GLN A 401 16.03 -31.34 0.34
C GLN A 401 17.15 -31.00 -0.66
N ALA A 402 16.82 -30.91 -1.95
CA ALA A 402 17.80 -30.58 -3.00
C ALA A 402 18.26 -29.12 -2.95
N VAL A 403 17.33 -28.20 -2.72
CA VAL A 403 17.54 -26.75 -2.86
C VAL A 403 18.01 -26.11 -1.56
N GLN A 404 19.06 -25.27 -1.64
CA GLN A 404 19.64 -24.60 -0.47
C GLN A 404 18.66 -23.69 0.28
N GLY A 405 18.87 -23.49 1.59
CA GLY A 405 17.99 -22.71 2.48
C GLY A 405 17.88 -21.22 2.13
N ASN A 406 18.83 -20.67 1.37
CA ASN A 406 18.82 -19.29 0.88
C ASN A 406 17.73 -19.01 -0.19
N GLN A 407 17.19 -20.05 -0.82
CA GLN A 407 16.08 -19.96 -1.77
C GLN A 407 14.74 -20.08 -1.05
N VAL A 408 13.99 -19.00 -1.01
CA VAL A 408 12.65 -19.00 -0.37
C VAL A 408 11.52 -19.14 -1.39
N GLY A 409 11.72 -18.65 -2.62
CA GLY A 409 10.71 -18.66 -3.67
C GLY A 409 10.32 -20.08 -4.12
N PHE A 410 9.02 -20.32 -4.27
CA PHE A 410 8.41 -21.56 -4.78
C PHE A 410 8.66 -22.86 -3.99
N ILE A 411 9.27 -22.79 -2.80
CA ILE A 411 9.45 -23.95 -1.92
C ILE A 411 8.40 -23.94 -0.81
N LYS A 412 7.70 -25.08 -0.63
CA LYS A 412 6.66 -25.21 0.40
C LYS A 412 7.27 -25.01 1.79
N GLY A 413 6.63 -24.17 2.60
CA GLY A 413 7.02 -23.92 3.99
C GLY A 413 8.06 -22.81 4.19
N ARG A 414 8.73 -22.34 3.13
CA ARG A 414 9.66 -21.19 3.21
C ARG A 414 8.89 -19.89 3.04
N LEU A 415 9.14 -18.90 3.89
CA LEU A 415 8.33 -17.67 3.98
C LEU A 415 9.11 -16.45 3.46
N LEU A 416 8.55 -15.74 2.47
CA LEU A 416 9.18 -14.57 1.82
C LEU A 416 9.71 -13.53 2.82
N PHE A 417 8.97 -13.29 3.90
CA PHE A 417 9.32 -12.26 4.87
C PHE A 417 10.60 -12.59 5.65
N GLU A 418 10.99 -13.86 5.79
CA GLU A 418 12.24 -14.25 6.45
C GLU A 418 13.45 -13.66 5.73
N ASN A 419 13.44 -13.64 4.38
CA ASN A 419 14.48 -12.96 3.59
C ASN A 419 14.50 -11.46 3.84
N VAL A 420 13.33 -10.82 3.95
CA VAL A 420 13.27 -9.37 4.21
C VAL A 420 13.76 -9.04 5.62
N LEU A 421 13.38 -9.85 6.62
CA LEU A 421 13.82 -9.70 8.01
C LEU A 421 15.33 -9.87 8.13
N LEU A 422 15.88 -10.93 7.52
CA LEU A 422 17.32 -11.19 7.52
C LEU A 422 18.09 -10.09 6.78
N ALA A 423 17.65 -9.69 5.58
CA ALA A 423 18.27 -8.59 4.86
C ALA A 423 18.26 -7.30 5.67
N THR A 424 17.17 -7.00 6.39
CA THR A 424 17.05 -5.82 7.25
C THR A 424 18.05 -5.85 8.42
N GLU A 425 18.30 -7.02 9.01
CA GLU A 425 19.32 -7.18 10.05
C GLU A 425 20.74 -6.96 9.52
N LEU A 426 21.03 -7.44 8.30
CA LEU A 426 22.34 -7.31 7.67
C LEU A 426 22.64 -5.88 7.24
N VAL A 427 21.63 -5.11 6.80
CA VAL A 427 21.84 -3.71 6.34
C VAL A 427 21.67 -2.63 7.41
N LYS A 428 21.38 -3.00 8.66
CA LYS A 428 20.97 -2.05 9.73
C LYS A 428 21.91 -0.87 9.98
N ASN A 429 23.20 -1.03 9.70
CA ASN A 429 24.25 -0.03 9.96
C ASN A 429 25.01 0.40 8.69
N PHE A 430 24.42 0.25 7.50
CA PHE A 430 25.05 0.63 6.23
C PHE A 430 25.31 2.14 6.08
N GLN A 431 24.75 2.98 6.95
CA GLN A 431 25.01 4.43 6.93
C GLN A 431 26.31 4.84 7.62
N MET A 432 26.86 3.94 8.45
CA MET A 432 28.12 4.15 9.12
C MET A 432 29.19 3.31 8.42
N GLU A 433 30.41 3.82 8.36
CA GLU A 433 31.55 2.98 8.01
C GLU A 433 31.72 1.93 9.12
N GLY A 434 31.82 0.66 8.72
CA GLY A 434 32.18 -0.42 9.64
C GLY A 434 33.70 -0.58 9.71
N ASP A 435 34.17 -1.33 10.71
CA ASP A 435 35.58 -1.74 10.81
C ASP A 435 36.06 -2.48 9.54
N VAL A 436 35.13 -3.19 8.90
CA VAL A 436 35.28 -3.74 7.55
C VAL A 436 34.18 -3.15 6.69
N THR A 437 34.52 -2.78 5.46
CA THR A 437 33.54 -2.33 4.46
C THR A 437 32.50 -3.41 4.20
N ARG A 438 31.29 -3.01 3.81
CA ARG A 438 30.16 -3.92 3.59
C ARG A 438 29.42 -3.51 2.34
N GLY A 439 29.07 -4.50 1.54
CA GLY A 439 28.39 -4.32 0.28
C GLY A 439 27.21 -5.25 0.12
N CYS A 440 26.23 -4.78 -0.63
CA CYS A 440 25.06 -5.55 -1.02
C CYS A 440 24.79 -5.31 -2.52
N LEU A 441 24.67 -6.40 -3.27
CA LEU A 441 24.36 -6.37 -4.71
C LEU A 441 22.98 -6.97 -4.94
N HIS A 442 22.05 -6.16 -5.45
CA HIS A 442 20.72 -6.61 -5.84
C HIS A 442 20.73 -6.87 -7.34
N ILE A 443 20.74 -8.16 -7.71
CA ILE A 443 20.90 -8.66 -9.07
C ILE A 443 19.52 -8.89 -9.69
N ASP A 444 19.32 -8.36 -10.89
CA ASP A 444 18.14 -8.61 -11.73
C ASP A 444 18.55 -9.50 -12.92
N LEU A 445 17.81 -10.57 -13.19
CA LEU A 445 18.07 -11.47 -14.31
C LEU A 445 17.25 -11.09 -15.55
N SER A 446 17.90 -11.08 -16.71
CA SER A 446 17.26 -10.73 -17.98
C SER A 446 16.38 -11.88 -18.49
N LYS A 447 15.06 -11.69 -18.48
CA LYS A 447 14.06 -12.62 -19.06
C LYS A 447 14.27 -14.07 -18.60
N ALA A 448 14.33 -14.26 -17.28
CA ALA A 448 14.87 -15.47 -16.67
C ALA A 448 14.17 -16.78 -17.09
N TYR A 449 12.85 -16.79 -17.26
CA TYR A 449 12.12 -17.99 -17.72
C TYR A 449 12.37 -18.27 -19.21
N ASP A 450 12.47 -17.22 -20.02
CA ASP A 450 12.52 -17.31 -21.48
C ASP A 450 13.90 -17.78 -22.00
N ASN A 451 14.95 -17.60 -21.19
CA ASN A 451 16.34 -17.83 -21.60
C ASN A 451 16.98 -19.14 -21.09
N VAL A 452 16.28 -19.93 -20.27
CA VAL A 452 16.82 -21.18 -19.72
C VAL A 452 17.24 -22.14 -20.85
N ASN A 453 18.50 -22.55 -20.85
CA ASN A 453 19.00 -23.60 -21.74
C ASN A 453 18.46 -24.98 -21.29
N TRP A 454 17.87 -25.73 -22.23
CA TRP A 454 17.25 -27.02 -21.96
C TRP A 454 18.24 -28.12 -21.62
N GLU A 455 19.36 -28.19 -22.33
CA GLU A 455 20.40 -29.19 -22.08
C GLU A 455 21.01 -29.00 -20.69
N PHE A 456 21.26 -27.75 -20.29
CA PHE A 456 21.68 -27.43 -18.93
C PHE A 456 20.68 -27.93 -17.88
N LEU A 457 19.38 -27.67 -18.09
CA LEU A 457 18.32 -28.18 -17.20
C LEU A 457 18.32 -29.71 -17.13
N PHE A 458 18.43 -30.41 -18.27
CA PHE A 458 18.43 -31.88 -18.28
C PHE A 458 19.70 -32.46 -17.64
N ASN A 459 20.86 -31.83 -17.82
CA ASN A 459 22.09 -32.22 -17.16
C ASN A 459 21.98 -32.07 -15.64
N ILE A 460 21.28 -31.05 -15.14
CA ILE A 460 20.97 -30.93 -13.70
C ILE A 460 20.12 -32.12 -13.24
N LEU A 461 19.01 -32.42 -13.92
CA LEU A 461 18.12 -33.52 -13.52
C LEU A 461 18.86 -34.87 -13.50
N SER A 462 19.74 -35.11 -14.47
CA SER A 462 20.62 -36.29 -14.51
C SER A 462 21.66 -36.28 -13.38
N ALA A 463 22.25 -35.13 -13.06
CA ALA A 463 23.21 -35.01 -11.96
C ALA A 463 22.58 -35.28 -10.59
N LEU A 464 21.28 -34.96 -10.42
CA LEU A 464 20.50 -35.30 -9.22
C LEU A 464 20.13 -36.79 -9.13
N ASN A 465 20.51 -37.62 -10.10
CA ASN A 465 20.21 -39.04 -10.17
C ASN A 465 18.70 -39.35 -10.22
N LEU A 466 17.92 -38.52 -10.92
CA LEU A 466 16.51 -38.80 -11.15
C LEU A 466 16.34 -39.92 -12.20
N SER A 467 15.24 -40.67 -12.12
CA SER A 467 14.96 -41.76 -13.06
C SER A 467 14.92 -41.27 -14.52
N PRO A 468 15.56 -41.97 -15.47
CA PRO A 468 15.55 -41.60 -16.88
C PRO A 468 14.16 -41.43 -17.49
N ALA A 469 13.18 -42.27 -17.08
CA ALA A 469 11.80 -42.15 -17.53
C ALA A 469 11.17 -40.82 -17.10
N PHE A 470 11.38 -40.42 -15.85
CA PHE A 470 10.89 -39.16 -15.30
C PHE A 470 11.53 -37.95 -15.99
N ILE A 471 12.85 -38.00 -16.24
CA ILE A 471 13.56 -36.99 -17.03
C ILE A 471 12.99 -36.93 -18.45
N GLY A 472 12.71 -38.07 -19.06
CA GLY A 472 12.09 -38.18 -20.38
C GLY A 472 10.76 -37.42 -20.46
N TRP A 473 9.85 -37.65 -19.51
CA TRP A 473 8.56 -36.94 -19.45
C TRP A 473 8.74 -35.42 -19.33
N ILE A 474 9.67 -34.97 -18.48
CA ILE A 474 9.99 -33.54 -18.35
C ILE A 474 10.54 -32.99 -19.67
N LYS A 475 11.45 -33.73 -20.32
CA LYS A 475 12.07 -33.35 -21.59
C LYS A 475 11.02 -33.10 -22.65
N ILE A 476 10.07 -34.02 -22.83
CA ILE A 476 8.98 -33.87 -23.80
C ILE A 476 8.12 -32.63 -23.50
N CYS A 477 7.73 -32.44 -22.23
CA CYS A 477 6.95 -31.27 -21.83
C CYS A 477 7.69 -29.95 -22.10
N VAL A 478 9.00 -29.89 -21.87
CA VAL A 478 9.78 -28.65 -22.01
C VAL A 478 10.20 -28.38 -23.46
N SER A 479 10.64 -29.39 -24.21
CA SER A 479 11.29 -29.20 -25.51
C SER A 479 10.38 -29.28 -26.73
N THR A 480 9.15 -29.78 -26.57
CA THR A 480 8.20 -29.93 -27.70
C THR A 480 7.05 -28.89 -27.81
N PRO A 481 6.93 -27.80 -27.02
CA PRO A 481 5.84 -26.84 -27.22
C PRO A 481 5.90 -26.09 -28.55
N SER A 482 4.73 -25.87 -29.12
CA SER A 482 4.50 -24.84 -30.14
C SER A 482 3.68 -23.70 -29.54
N TYR A 483 4.03 -22.47 -29.89
CA TYR A 483 3.43 -21.25 -29.35
C TYR A 483 2.66 -20.49 -30.42
N SER A 484 1.51 -19.95 -30.01
CA SER A 484 0.76 -18.89 -30.68
C SER A 484 0.55 -17.75 -29.71
N ILE A 485 0.40 -16.52 -30.19
CA ILE A 485 0.24 -15.35 -29.31
C ILE A 485 -1.22 -14.94 -29.32
N PHE A 486 -1.80 -14.77 -28.14
CA PHE A 486 -3.18 -14.31 -27.99
C PHE A 486 -3.22 -12.79 -27.97
N PHE A 487 -3.80 -12.21 -29.01
CA PHE A 487 -3.86 -10.76 -29.23
C PHE A 487 -5.26 -10.38 -29.72
N ASN A 488 -5.94 -9.50 -28.98
CA ASN A 488 -7.29 -8.99 -29.28
C ASN A 488 -8.32 -10.04 -29.68
N GLY A 489 -8.35 -11.16 -28.94
CA GLY A 489 -9.33 -12.23 -29.18
C GLY A 489 -8.91 -13.26 -30.23
N GLU A 490 -7.80 -13.04 -30.93
CA GLU A 490 -7.27 -13.93 -31.97
C GLU A 490 -5.95 -14.57 -31.56
N LEU A 491 -5.68 -15.78 -32.07
CA LEU A 491 -4.35 -16.42 -32.00
C LEU A 491 -3.56 -16.06 -33.26
N ILE A 492 -2.46 -15.33 -33.08
CA ILE A 492 -1.56 -14.92 -34.15
C ILE A 492 -0.23 -15.68 -34.09
N GLY A 493 0.29 -16.03 -35.26
CA GLY A 493 1.54 -16.77 -35.41
C GLY A 493 1.48 -18.22 -34.91
N PHE A 494 2.44 -19.02 -35.36
CA PHE A 494 2.64 -20.38 -34.89
C PHE A 494 4.11 -20.76 -35.06
N PHE A 495 4.83 -20.99 -33.97
CA PHE A 495 6.25 -21.32 -34.01
C PHE A 495 6.64 -22.31 -32.91
N GLN A 496 7.69 -23.10 -33.16
CA GLN A 496 8.21 -24.07 -32.20
C GLN A 496 9.13 -23.37 -31.19
N GLY A 497 9.00 -23.70 -29.90
CA GLY A 497 9.98 -23.28 -28.89
C GLY A 497 11.33 -23.95 -29.12
N LYS A 498 12.41 -23.26 -28.75
CA LYS A 498 13.78 -23.81 -28.77
C LYS A 498 14.57 -23.60 -27.48
N LYS A 499 14.07 -22.76 -26.57
CA LYS A 499 14.64 -22.51 -25.25
C LYS A 499 13.59 -22.01 -24.27
N GLY A 500 13.98 -21.87 -23.01
CA GLY A 500 13.14 -21.33 -21.95
C GLY A 500 12.12 -22.33 -21.40
N ILE A 501 11.40 -21.91 -20.37
CA ILE A 501 10.37 -22.68 -19.69
C ILE A 501 9.10 -21.85 -19.57
N ARG A 502 7.93 -22.50 -19.58
CA ARG A 502 6.64 -21.80 -19.72
C ARG A 502 6.29 -21.00 -18.48
N GLN A 503 6.08 -19.71 -18.65
CA GLN A 503 5.66 -18.83 -17.57
C GLN A 503 4.15 -18.97 -17.32
N GLY A 504 3.78 -19.68 -16.25
CA GLY A 504 2.37 -19.96 -15.90
C GLY A 504 2.09 -21.44 -15.69
N ASP A 505 2.99 -22.31 -16.17
CA ASP A 505 2.97 -23.74 -15.89
C ASP A 505 3.48 -24.05 -14.46
N GLN A 506 2.89 -25.06 -13.82
CA GLN A 506 3.16 -25.39 -12.41
C GLN A 506 4.49 -26.10 -12.20
N MET A 507 4.93 -26.89 -13.18
CA MET A 507 6.21 -27.59 -13.12
C MET A 507 7.36 -26.60 -13.32
N SER A 508 7.20 -25.65 -14.24
CA SER A 508 8.21 -24.67 -14.62
C SER A 508 8.82 -23.90 -13.43
N SER A 509 8.04 -23.51 -12.41
CA SER A 509 8.60 -22.83 -11.23
C SER A 509 9.57 -23.70 -10.42
N HIS A 510 9.34 -25.01 -10.35
CA HIS A 510 10.19 -25.94 -9.61
C HIS A 510 11.49 -26.21 -10.37
N LEU A 511 11.38 -26.37 -11.70
CA LEU A 511 12.53 -26.53 -12.58
C LEU A 511 13.42 -25.29 -12.58
N PHE A 512 12.81 -24.10 -12.61
CA PHE A 512 13.54 -22.83 -12.52
C PHE A 512 14.35 -22.73 -11.23
N VAL A 513 13.77 -23.16 -10.10
CA VAL A 513 14.48 -23.15 -8.83
C VAL A 513 15.69 -24.09 -8.85
N LEU A 514 15.59 -25.27 -9.46
CA LEU A 514 16.73 -26.20 -9.59
C LEU A 514 17.85 -25.59 -10.45
N VAL A 515 17.50 -24.93 -11.56
CA VAL A 515 18.46 -24.18 -12.41
C VAL A 515 19.18 -23.10 -11.60
N MET A 516 18.41 -22.29 -10.88
CA MET A 516 18.95 -21.23 -10.03
C MET A 516 19.78 -21.78 -8.88
N ASP A 517 19.54 -23.00 -8.40
CA ASP A 517 20.29 -23.55 -7.27
C ASP A 517 21.75 -23.89 -7.60
N ILE A 518 22.09 -24.04 -8.88
CA ILE A 518 23.48 -24.16 -9.31
C ILE A 518 24.27 -22.87 -9.04
N ILE A 519 23.71 -21.70 -9.42
CA ILE A 519 24.35 -20.40 -9.13
C ILE A 519 24.44 -20.09 -7.65
N ALA A 520 23.72 -20.82 -6.80
CA ALA A 520 23.72 -20.57 -5.37
C ALA A 520 24.83 -21.33 -4.65
N LYS A 521 25.06 -22.56 -5.09
CA LYS A 521 26.13 -23.41 -4.57
C LYS A 521 27.50 -23.01 -5.11
N SER A 522 27.57 -22.40 -6.29
CA SER A 522 28.84 -21.91 -6.88
C SER A 522 29.53 -20.85 -6.00
N PRO A 523 28.87 -19.75 -5.56
CA PRO A 523 29.43 -18.79 -4.63
C PRO A 523 29.87 -19.41 -3.31
N ASP A 524 29.12 -20.34 -2.72
CA ASP A 524 29.54 -20.95 -1.44
C ASP A 524 30.88 -21.67 -1.60
N LYS A 525 31.06 -22.43 -2.70
CA LYS A 525 32.33 -23.10 -3.03
C LYS A 525 33.45 -22.08 -3.29
N VAL A 526 33.15 -20.97 -3.94
CA VAL A 526 34.14 -19.94 -4.28
C VAL A 526 34.50 -19.05 -3.08
N ALA A 527 33.56 -18.80 -2.16
CA ALA A 527 33.79 -18.12 -0.89
C ALA A 527 34.73 -18.93 0.00
N ILE A 528 34.48 -20.25 0.09
CA ILE A 528 35.34 -21.20 0.81
C ILE A 528 36.75 -21.24 0.20
N ASN A 529 36.86 -21.08 -1.12
CA ASN A 529 38.14 -21.03 -1.84
C ASN A 529 38.81 -19.65 -1.84
N GLY A 530 38.26 -18.65 -1.14
CA GLY A 530 38.90 -17.35 -0.92
C GLY A 530 38.93 -16.38 -2.11
N ARG A 531 38.10 -16.56 -3.15
CA ARG A 531 38.04 -15.60 -4.27
C ARG A 531 37.08 -14.42 -4.04
N PHE A 532 36.23 -14.47 -3.02
CA PHE A 532 35.48 -13.32 -2.52
C PHE A 532 35.26 -13.43 -1.01
N ASP A 533 35.27 -12.30 -0.32
CA ASP A 533 35.07 -12.28 1.12
C ASP A 533 33.62 -11.96 1.49
N LEU A 534 33.15 -12.66 2.52
CA LEU A 534 31.80 -12.54 3.04
C LEU A 534 31.61 -11.23 3.81
N HIS A 535 30.34 -10.82 3.89
CA HIS A 535 29.94 -9.83 4.89
C HIS A 535 30.30 -10.34 6.31
N PRO A 536 30.79 -9.49 7.23
CA PRO A 536 31.30 -9.94 8.54
C PRO A 536 30.31 -10.75 9.38
N GLN A 537 29.01 -10.45 9.23
CA GLN A 537 27.93 -11.14 9.95
C GLN A 537 27.37 -12.36 9.20
N CYS A 538 28.03 -12.80 8.13
CA CYS A 538 27.56 -13.88 7.26
C CYS A 538 28.48 -15.11 7.26
N SER A 539 29.41 -15.20 8.21
CA SER A 539 30.27 -16.37 8.40
C SER A 539 29.55 -17.51 9.11
N ALA A 540 28.71 -17.18 10.12
CA ALA A 540 27.97 -18.15 10.91
C ALA A 540 26.50 -17.69 11.15
N PRO A 541 25.50 -18.30 10.47
CA PRO A 541 25.64 -19.28 9.40
C PRO A 541 26.24 -18.66 8.13
N LEU A 542 26.77 -19.49 7.23
CA LEU A 542 27.26 -19.06 5.92
C LEU A 542 26.11 -18.45 5.11
N ILE A 543 26.17 -17.14 4.85
CA ILE A 543 25.18 -16.39 4.05
C ILE A 543 25.89 -15.60 2.95
N THR A 544 25.99 -16.20 1.77
CA THR A 544 26.49 -15.50 0.57
C THR A 544 25.41 -14.62 -0.05
N HIS A 545 24.17 -15.10 -0.09
CA HIS A 545 23.07 -14.45 -0.78
C HIS A 545 21.69 -14.88 -0.27
N LEU A 546 20.65 -14.11 -0.62
CA LEU A 546 19.24 -14.42 -0.41
C LEU A 546 18.52 -14.44 -1.76
N ARG A 547 17.63 -15.40 -1.96
CA ARG A 547 16.89 -15.54 -3.23
C ARG A 547 15.40 -15.69 -3.05
N PHE A 548 14.67 -15.02 -3.91
CA PHE A 548 13.26 -15.27 -4.13
C PHE A 548 13.01 -15.41 -5.63
N ALA A 549 13.02 -16.65 -6.11
CA ALA A 549 12.98 -16.94 -7.54
C ALA A 549 14.16 -16.30 -8.29
N ASP A 550 13.89 -15.31 -9.14
CA ASP A 550 14.84 -14.56 -9.95
C ASP A 550 15.46 -13.34 -9.23
N ASP A 551 14.83 -12.86 -8.15
CA ASP A 551 15.40 -11.79 -7.31
C ASP A 551 16.54 -12.36 -6.45
N VAL A 552 17.77 -11.90 -6.69
CA VAL A 552 18.98 -12.33 -5.96
C VAL A 552 19.63 -11.15 -5.24
N LEU A 553 19.86 -11.29 -3.93
CA LEU A 553 20.50 -10.28 -3.09
C LEU A 553 21.78 -10.85 -2.48
N VAL A 554 22.95 -10.40 -2.92
CA VAL A 554 24.27 -10.91 -2.50
C VAL A 554 24.90 -9.99 -1.45
N PHE A 555 25.48 -10.56 -0.40
CA PHE A 555 26.15 -9.82 0.69
C PHE A 555 27.65 -10.12 0.70
N PHE A 556 28.48 -9.09 0.78
CA PHE A 556 29.94 -9.22 0.69
C PHE A 556 30.67 -8.11 1.49
N ASN A 557 32.01 -8.18 1.57
CA ASN A 557 32.86 -7.23 2.31
C ASN A 557 33.06 -5.85 1.67
N GLY A 558 32.28 -5.47 0.64
CA GLY A 558 32.40 -4.15 0.00
C GLY A 558 33.67 -3.91 -0.83
N SER A 559 34.56 -4.90 -0.98
CA SER A 559 35.80 -4.76 -1.75
C SER A 559 35.56 -4.87 -3.27
N LEU A 560 36.43 -4.24 -4.06
CA LEU A 560 36.42 -4.32 -5.53
C LEU A 560 36.63 -5.76 -6.03
N ASN A 561 37.57 -6.48 -5.41
CA ASN A 561 37.90 -7.86 -5.77
C ASN A 561 36.69 -8.79 -5.57
N SER A 562 35.94 -8.61 -4.49
CA SER A 562 34.71 -9.38 -4.26
C SER A 562 33.64 -9.10 -5.31
N ILE A 563 33.50 -7.85 -5.78
CA ILE A 563 32.54 -7.51 -6.85
C ILE A 563 32.94 -8.19 -8.16
N ASP A 564 34.22 -8.11 -8.53
CA ASP A 564 34.74 -8.75 -9.73
C ASP A 564 34.54 -10.28 -9.67
N GLY A 565 34.89 -10.89 -8.54
CA GLY A 565 34.66 -12.33 -8.29
C GLY A 565 33.19 -12.72 -8.43
N ILE A 566 32.26 -11.93 -7.88
CA ILE A 566 30.81 -12.16 -8.02
C ILE A 566 30.40 -12.06 -9.49
N LEU A 567 30.81 -11.02 -10.21
CA LEU A 567 30.42 -10.82 -11.62
C LEU A 567 30.98 -11.92 -12.53
N ASN A 568 32.20 -12.40 -12.27
CA ASN A 568 32.80 -13.51 -13.00
C ASN A 568 31.99 -14.82 -12.81
N ILE A 569 31.57 -15.13 -11.59
CA ILE A 569 30.68 -16.28 -11.31
C ILE A 569 29.37 -16.17 -12.11
N LEU A 570 28.79 -14.96 -12.17
CA LEU A 570 27.54 -14.73 -12.89
C LEU A 570 27.72 -14.87 -14.41
N GLU A 571 28.87 -14.46 -14.96
CA GLU A 571 29.17 -14.62 -16.39
C GLU A 571 29.44 -16.09 -16.75
N GLU A 572 30.17 -16.85 -15.93
CA GLU A 572 30.32 -18.30 -16.08
C GLU A 572 28.95 -19.00 -16.06
N PHE A 573 28.10 -18.64 -15.09
CA PHE A 573 26.76 -19.20 -15.01
C PHE A 573 25.90 -18.87 -16.23
N LYS A 574 26.03 -17.66 -16.78
CA LYS A 574 25.34 -17.26 -18.01
C LYS A 574 25.78 -18.10 -19.21
N GLN A 575 27.08 -18.42 -19.33
CA GLN A 575 27.59 -19.29 -20.39
C GLN A 575 26.98 -20.70 -20.32
N GLY A 576 26.81 -21.26 -19.12
CA GLY A 576 26.18 -22.58 -18.94
C GLY A 576 24.66 -22.58 -19.09
N SER A 577 23.98 -21.64 -18.43
CA SER A 577 22.52 -21.66 -18.26
C SER A 577 21.74 -20.85 -19.29
N GLY A 578 22.41 -19.90 -19.96
CA GLY A 578 21.76 -18.85 -20.77
C GLY A 578 21.23 -17.66 -19.96
N LEU A 579 21.32 -17.68 -18.62
CA LEU A 579 20.77 -16.65 -17.75
C LEU A 579 21.78 -15.54 -17.47
N GLY A 580 21.60 -14.39 -18.14
CA GLY A 580 22.44 -13.21 -17.94
C GLY A 580 21.84 -12.16 -17.02
N ILE A 581 22.71 -11.41 -16.33
CA ILE A 581 22.29 -10.26 -15.51
C ILE A 581 21.85 -9.08 -16.37
N ASN A 582 20.89 -8.31 -15.86
CA ASN A 582 20.52 -7.02 -16.41
C ASN A 582 21.32 -5.91 -15.70
N ARG A 583 22.48 -5.53 -16.26
CA ARG A 583 23.36 -4.50 -15.67
C ARG A 583 22.66 -3.16 -15.40
N SER A 584 21.67 -2.79 -16.22
CA SER A 584 20.91 -1.53 -16.05
C SER A 584 19.95 -1.55 -14.85
N LYS A 585 19.55 -2.74 -14.40
CA LYS A 585 18.63 -2.94 -13.27
C LYS A 585 19.33 -3.46 -12.00
N THR A 586 20.46 -4.14 -12.15
CA THR A 586 21.30 -4.57 -11.04
C THR A 586 21.84 -3.34 -10.31
N THR A 587 21.61 -3.29 -8.98
CA THR A 587 21.99 -2.15 -8.15
C THR A 587 23.00 -2.52 -7.08
N LEU A 588 24.05 -1.70 -6.93
CA LEU A 588 25.07 -1.81 -5.89
C LEU A 588 24.78 -0.85 -4.74
N VAL A 589 24.80 -1.36 -3.50
CA VAL A 589 24.71 -0.57 -2.27
C VAL A 589 25.94 -0.86 -1.42
N LEU A 590 26.70 0.17 -1.07
CA LEU A 590 27.86 0.09 -0.17
C LEU A 590 27.57 0.80 1.16
N ASP A 591 28.33 0.45 2.19
CA ASP A 591 28.27 1.13 3.48
C ASP A 591 29.06 2.44 3.52
N GLY A 592 29.02 3.15 4.65
CA GLY A 592 29.76 4.38 4.88
C GLY A 592 29.12 5.67 4.37
N GLY A 593 28.13 5.58 3.49
CA GLY A 593 27.45 6.77 2.95
C GLY A 593 28.33 7.59 1.99
N ASP A 594 29.48 7.06 1.55
CA ASP A 594 30.32 7.68 0.53
C ASP A 594 29.73 7.45 -0.87
N PHE A 595 28.93 8.42 -1.32
CA PHE A 595 28.31 8.42 -2.63
C PHE A 595 29.33 8.49 -3.77
N SER A 596 30.48 9.15 -3.56
CA SER A 596 31.52 9.30 -4.58
C SER A 596 32.18 7.97 -4.85
N ARG A 597 32.61 7.26 -3.80
CA ARG A 597 33.17 5.90 -3.92
C ARG A 597 32.17 4.94 -4.55
N SER A 598 30.92 4.94 -4.08
CA SER A 598 29.89 4.07 -4.63
C SER A 598 29.62 4.34 -6.11
N SER A 599 29.61 5.61 -6.54
CA SER A 599 29.46 5.99 -7.94
C SER A 599 30.64 5.55 -8.79
N SER A 600 31.88 5.75 -8.33
CA SER A 600 33.08 5.34 -9.04
C SER A 600 33.12 3.82 -9.26
N ILE A 601 32.84 3.03 -8.22
CA ILE A 601 32.80 1.57 -8.31
C ILE A 601 31.67 1.11 -9.25
N SER A 602 30.51 1.74 -9.14
CA SER A 602 29.36 1.43 -10.02
C SER A 602 29.70 1.68 -11.50
N ALA A 603 30.39 2.78 -11.79
CA ALA A 603 30.84 3.12 -13.14
C ALA A 603 31.87 2.10 -13.69
N THR A 604 32.84 1.68 -12.88
CA THR A 604 33.86 0.69 -13.28
C THR A 604 33.24 -0.62 -13.77
N PHE A 605 32.18 -1.10 -13.11
CA PHE A 605 31.54 -2.38 -13.46
C PHE A 605 30.28 -2.21 -14.34
N GLY A 606 29.93 -0.98 -14.72
CA GLY A 606 28.73 -0.68 -15.51
C GLY A 606 27.43 -1.12 -14.84
N ILE A 607 27.35 -1.04 -13.52
CA ILE A 607 26.16 -1.37 -12.72
C ILE A 607 25.54 -0.10 -12.13
N LYS A 608 24.26 -0.15 -11.79
CA LYS A 608 23.57 1.03 -11.26
C LYS A 608 23.94 1.28 -9.79
N GLN A 609 24.25 2.53 -9.45
CA GLN A 609 24.37 2.93 -8.06
C GLN A 609 23.00 2.84 -7.36
N GLY A 610 22.95 2.16 -6.22
CA GLY A 610 21.78 2.07 -5.35
C GLY A 610 21.94 2.88 -4.06
N SER A 611 20.84 3.09 -3.36
CA SER A 611 20.80 3.75 -2.04
C SER A 611 19.69 3.15 -1.18
N LEU A 612 19.90 3.06 0.13
CA LEU A 612 18.85 2.70 1.08
C LEU A 612 18.01 3.94 1.45
N PRO A 613 16.67 3.84 1.52
CA PRO A 613 15.86 2.62 1.35
C PRO A 613 15.64 2.23 -0.11
N VAL A 614 15.71 0.92 -0.41
CA VAL A 614 15.49 0.36 -1.76
C VAL A 614 14.31 -0.61 -1.77
N ARG A 615 13.57 -0.71 -2.87
CA ARG A 615 12.47 -1.68 -2.99
C ARG A 615 13.04 -3.10 -3.19
N TYR A 616 12.71 -4.01 -2.27
CA TYR A 616 13.08 -5.42 -2.30
C TYR A 616 11.84 -6.27 -2.00
N LEU A 617 11.52 -7.25 -2.86
CA LEU A 617 10.34 -8.13 -2.75
C LEU A 617 9.02 -7.38 -2.53
N GLY A 618 8.89 -6.18 -3.11
CA GLY A 618 7.68 -5.35 -3.02
C GLY A 618 7.57 -4.46 -1.78
N VAL A 619 8.58 -4.43 -0.91
CA VAL A 619 8.64 -3.60 0.30
C VAL A 619 9.97 -2.83 0.40
N PRO A 620 10.05 -1.74 1.18
CA PRO A 620 11.32 -1.03 1.38
C PRO A 620 12.27 -1.80 2.29
N LEU A 621 13.47 -2.11 1.80
CA LEU A 621 14.62 -2.54 2.58
C LEU A 621 15.27 -1.29 3.19
N MET A 622 15.33 -1.21 4.52
CA MET A 622 15.77 -0.02 5.26
C MET A 622 16.82 -0.40 6.29
N ALA A 623 17.84 0.45 6.45
CA ALA A 623 18.80 0.34 7.56
C ALA A 623 18.19 0.83 8.89
N GLN A 624 17.40 1.92 8.82
CA GLN A 624 16.86 2.60 10.00
C GLN A 624 15.41 2.22 10.30
N LYS A 625 14.92 2.71 11.45
CA LYS A 625 13.50 2.66 11.82
C LYS A 625 12.65 3.35 10.75
N MET A 626 11.59 2.66 10.34
CA MET A 626 10.63 3.14 9.34
C MET A 626 10.08 4.54 9.68
N LYS A 627 10.30 5.50 8.78
CA LYS A 627 9.81 6.89 8.79
C LYS A 627 8.58 7.02 7.90
N LYS A 628 7.97 8.22 7.90
CA LYS A 628 6.75 8.50 7.14
C LYS A 628 6.92 8.29 5.63
N HIS A 629 8.05 8.70 5.06
CA HIS A 629 8.31 8.52 3.62
C HIS A 629 8.41 7.04 3.23
N ASP A 630 8.89 6.15 4.11
CA ASP A 630 9.07 4.73 3.81
C ASP A 630 7.74 3.98 3.60
N TYR A 631 6.70 4.32 4.38
CA TYR A 631 5.37 3.73 4.24
C TYR A 631 4.41 4.59 3.41
N GLN A 632 4.84 5.76 2.93
CA GLN A 632 4.03 6.61 2.05
C GLN A 632 3.60 5.89 0.76
N PRO A 633 4.44 5.06 0.09
CA PRO A 633 4.01 4.27 -1.06
C PRO A 633 2.82 3.33 -0.78
N LEU A 634 2.71 2.78 0.44
CA LEU A 634 1.55 1.98 0.83
C LEU A 634 0.28 2.82 0.90
N LEU A 635 0.37 4.00 1.54
CA LEU A 635 -0.75 4.95 1.63
C LEU A 635 -1.20 5.40 0.24
N ASP A 636 -0.25 5.76 -0.63
CA ASP A 636 -0.54 6.23 -1.98
C ASP A 636 -1.14 5.13 -2.85
N ARG A 637 -0.64 3.89 -2.74
CA ARG A 637 -1.21 2.73 -3.45
C ARG A 637 -2.66 2.47 -3.05
N ILE A 638 -2.97 2.58 -1.75
CA ILE A 638 -4.33 2.38 -1.23
C ILE A 638 -5.22 3.56 -1.62
N LYS A 639 -4.73 4.79 -1.52
CA LYS A 639 -5.43 6.00 -1.95
C LYS A 639 -5.77 5.95 -3.45
N TYR A 640 -4.80 5.56 -4.28
CA TYR A 640 -4.99 5.39 -5.72
C TYR A 640 -6.09 4.37 -6.01
N LYS A 641 -6.06 3.19 -5.36
CA LYS A 641 -7.12 2.18 -5.50
C LYS A 641 -8.49 2.75 -5.13
N PHE A 642 -8.61 3.45 -4.01
CA PHE A 642 -9.87 4.09 -3.62
C PHE A 642 -10.35 5.11 -4.67
N SER A 643 -9.47 5.98 -5.17
CA SER A 643 -9.79 6.94 -6.22
C SER A 643 -10.15 6.29 -7.57
N THR A 644 -9.61 5.12 -7.89
CA THR A 644 -10.03 4.39 -9.11
C THR A 644 -11.42 3.76 -8.97
N TRP A 645 -11.88 3.55 -7.74
CA TRP A 645 -13.17 2.91 -7.46
C TRP A 645 -14.31 3.91 -7.18
N THR A 646 -13.99 5.16 -6.83
CA THR A 646 -15.00 6.23 -6.69
C THR A 646 -15.84 6.40 -7.95
N ALA A 647 -15.24 6.23 -9.13
CA ALA A 647 -15.91 6.35 -10.42
C ALA A 647 -16.91 5.22 -10.73
N ARG A 648 -16.91 4.12 -9.96
CA ARG A 648 -17.67 2.89 -10.27
C ARG A 648 -19.04 2.78 -9.58
N HIS A 649 -19.58 3.87 -9.02
CA HIS A 649 -20.88 3.92 -8.31
C HIS A 649 -21.18 2.72 -7.38
N LEU A 650 -20.18 2.29 -6.62
CA LEU A 650 -20.26 1.05 -5.82
C LEU A 650 -21.24 1.16 -4.64
N SER A 651 -22.04 0.11 -4.44
CA SER A 651 -22.86 -0.09 -3.23
C SER A 651 -21.98 -0.28 -1.98
N PHE A 652 -22.55 -0.08 -0.79
CA PHE A 652 -21.83 -0.34 0.47
C PHE A 652 -21.29 -1.77 0.59
N ALA A 653 -22.08 -2.75 0.16
CA ALA A 653 -21.65 -4.15 0.13
C ALA A 653 -20.48 -4.36 -0.84
N GLY A 654 -20.50 -3.71 -2.01
CA GLY A 654 -19.39 -3.73 -2.96
C GLY A 654 -18.12 -3.11 -2.39
N ARG A 655 -18.24 -1.96 -1.71
CA ARG A 655 -17.10 -1.29 -1.03
C ARG A 655 -16.52 -2.16 0.08
N LEU A 656 -17.37 -2.77 0.91
CA LEU A 656 -16.95 -3.71 1.95
C LEU A 656 -16.20 -4.91 1.37
N GLN A 657 -16.68 -5.45 0.25
CA GLN A 657 -16.03 -6.57 -0.43
C GLN A 657 -14.63 -6.20 -0.94
N LEU A 658 -14.47 -5.02 -1.54
CA LEU A 658 -13.16 -4.52 -1.98
C LEU A 658 -12.21 -4.24 -0.82
N LEU A 659 -12.72 -3.72 0.30
CA LEU A 659 -11.94 -3.56 1.52
C LEU A 659 -11.39 -4.91 1.98
N LYS A 660 -12.25 -5.93 2.12
CA LYS A 660 -11.85 -7.25 2.60
C LYS A 660 -10.90 -7.98 1.66
N SER A 661 -11.19 -7.97 0.36
CA SER A 661 -10.47 -8.78 -0.64
C SER A 661 -9.19 -8.14 -1.13
N VAL A 662 -9.15 -6.81 -1.30
CA VAL A 662 -8.02 -6.11 -1.93
C VAL A 662 -7.23 -5.29 -0.91
N ILE A 663 -7.90 -4.42 -0.15
CA ILE A 663 -7.21 -3.47 0.73
C ILE A 663 -6.59 -4.17 1.92
N TYR A 664 -7.35 -4.97 2.66
CA TYR A 664 -6.83 -5.75 3.78
C TYR A 664 -5.74 -6.72 3.32
N SER A 665 -5.85 -7.35 2.15
CA SER A 665 -4.79 -8.19 1.58
C SER A 665 -3.50 -7.40 1.32
N THR A 666 -3.61 -6.17 0.79
CA THR A 666 -2.46 -5.28 0.55
C THR A 666 -1.80 -4.86 1.87
N ILE A 667 -2.59 -4.51 2.88
CA ILE A 667 -2.09 -4.13 4.21
C ILE A 667 -1.47 -5.34 4.93
N ASN A 668 -2.14 -6.50 4.89
CA ASN A 668 -1.68 -7.75 5.50
C ASN A 668 -0.28 -8.13 5.01
N PHE A 669 0.01 -7.94 3.72
CA PHE A 669 1.35 -8.18 3.17
C PHE A 669 2.41 -7.34 3.90
N TRP A 670 2.20 -6.02 4.05
CA TRP A 670 3.14 -5.15 4.75
C TRP A 670 3.24 -5.46 6.25
N VAL A 671 2.11 -5.66 6.90
CA VAL A 671 2.01 -5.94 8.35
C VAL A 671 2.60 -7.31 8.71
N SER A 672 2.61 -8.26 7.76
CA SER A 672 3.26 -9.55 7.93
C SER A 672 4.79 -9.50 7.91
N ILE A 673 5.37 -8.38 7.50
CA ILE A 673 6.83 -8.19 7.43
C ILE A 673 7.26 -7.21 8.51
N PHE A 674 6.63 -6.03 8.51
CA PHE A 674 6.99 -4.93 9.39
C PHE A 674 5.95 -4.69 10.46
N MET A 675 6.44 -4.41 11.66
CA MET A 675 5.62 -3.74 12.66
C MET A 675 5.42 -2.26 12.31
N LEU A 676 4.38 -1.98 11.54
CA LEU A 676 4.07 -0.62 11.07
C LEU A 676 3.82 0.34 12.25
N PRO A 677 4.17 1.64 12.12
CA PRO A 677 3.86 2.64 13.14
C PRO A 677 2.35 2.85 13.33
N ASN A 678 1.91 3.09 14.57
CA ASN A 678 0.49 3.33 14.88
C ASN A 678 -0.12 4.47 14.06
N GLN A 679 0.66 5.52 13.79
CA GLN A 679 0.21 6.65 12.95
C GLN A 679 -0.17 6.20 11.53
N CYS A 680 0.60 5.27 10.93
CA CYS A 680 0.29 4.70 9.61
C CYS A 680 -1.00 3.87 9.67
N LEU A 681 -1.12 2.99 10.68
CA LEU A 681 -2.28 2.12 10.85
C LEU A 681 -3.57 2.91 11.08
N LEU A 682 -3.52 3.95 11.93
CA LEU A 682 -4.65 4.85 12.15
C LEU A 682 -5.06 5.58 10.87
N LYS A 683 -4.08 6.04 10.07
CA LYS A 683 -4.37 6.70 8.80
C LYS A 683 -5.04 5.75 7.80
N LEU A 684 -4.58 4.50 7.73
CA LEU A 684 -5.18 3.46 6.91
C LEU A 684 -6.61 3.13 7.35
N GLU A 685 -6.86 2.99 8.65
CA GLU A 685 -8.22 2.78 9.20
C GLU A 685 -9.14 3.95 8.86
N GLN A 686 -8.67 5.19 9.01
CA GLN A 686 -9.43 6.39 8.63
C GLN A 686 -9.81 6.37 7.14
N MET A 687 -8.88 6.02 6.25
CA MET A 687 -9.14 5.92 4.82
C MET A 687 -10.13 4.80 4.50
N CYS A 688 -10.03 3.65 5.17
CA CYS A 688 -10.99 2.54 5.02
C CYS A 688 -12.40 2.94 5.47
N ASN A 689 -12.51 3.65 6.59
CA ASN A 689 -13.78 4.15 7.11
C ASN A 689 -14.41 5.17 6.15
N ALA A 690 -13.61 6.14 5.68
CA ALA A 690 -14.06 7.13 4.71
C ALA A 690 -14.53 6.49 3.40
N PHE A 691 -13.75 5.53 2.88
CA PHE A 691 -14.09 4.80 1.66
C PHE A 691 -15.40 4.01 1.81
N LEU A 692 -15.59 3.28 2.91
CA LEU A 692 -16.81 2.50 3.12
C LEU A 692 -18.06 3.38 3.02
N TRP A 693 -18.10 4.48 3.77
CA TRP A 693 -19.30 5.31 3.89
C TRP A 693 -19.48 6.33 2.76
N LYS A 694 -18.41 6.94 2.27
CA LYS A 694 -18.51 8.04 1.29
C LYS A 694 -17.95 7.69 -0.09
N GLY A 695 -17.32 6.53 -0.24
CA GLY A 695 -16.71 6.09 -1.49
C GLY A 695 -15.35 6.74 -1.74
N ALA A 696 -15.01 7.85 -1.07
CA ALA A 696 -13.77 8.60 -1.24
C ALA A 696 -12.87 8.51 0.01
N PRO A 697 -11.53 8.56 -0.15
CA PRO A 697 -10.58 8.32 0.94
C PRO A 697 -10.39 9.50 1.92
N ASN A 698 -10.87 10.70 1.60
CA ASN A 698 -10.56 11.94 2.33
C ASN A 698 -11.73 12.51 3.15
N SER A 699 -12.86 11.80 3.26
CA SER A 699 -14.00 12.32 4.04
C SER A 699 -13.82 12.07 5.53
N THR A 700 -13.83 13.14 6.34
CA THR A 700 -13.72 13.07 7.81
C THR A 700 -15.08 12.98 8.51
N ARG A 701 -16.20 13.14 7.80
CA ARG A 701 -17.56 13.16 8.38
C ARG A 701 -18.52 12.18 7.68
N GLY A 702 -19.51 11.68 8.44
CA GLY A 702 -20.64 10.91 7.93
C GLY A 702 -20.46 9.38 7.93
N ALA A 703 -19.79 8.83 8.95
CA ALA A 703 -19.83 7.39 9.24
C ALA A 703 -21.06 7.08 10.11
N ASN A 704 -21.87 6.11 9.71
CA ASN A 704 -23.13 5.81 10.39
C ASN A 704 -22.92 4.96 11.66
N ILE A 705 -21.91 4.10 11.64
CA ILE A 705 -21.55 3.18 12.73
C ILE A 705 -20.05 3.32 12.99
N ALA A 706 -19.67 3.30 14.27
CA ALA A 706 -18.30 3.50 14.71
C ALA A 706 -17.38 2.34 14.25
N TRP A 707 -16.12 2.65 13.92
CA TRP A 707 -15.19 1.71 13.28
C TRP A 707 -14.85 0.49 14.14
N ASP A 708 -14.79 0.68 15.46
CA ASP A 708 -14.68 -0.37 16.46
C ASP A 708 -15.81 -1.41 16.36
N ILE A 709 -17.06 -0.96 16.23
CA ILE A 709 -18.22 -1.84 16.02
C ILE A 709 -18.11 -2.56 14.67
N LEU A 710 -17.66 -1.89 13.60
CA LEU A 710 -17.45 -2.56 12.30
C LEU A 710 -16.44 -3.70 12.37
N CYS A 711 -15.45 -3.57 13.24
CA CYS A 711 -14.40 -4.55 13.45
C CYS A 711 -14.79 -5.71 14.39
N THR A 712 -15.98 -5.69 15.00
CA THR A 712 -16.47 -6.87 15.73
C THR A 712 -16.98 -7.94 14.75
N GLN A 713 -17.14 -9.16 15.26
CA GLN A 713 -17.70 -10.25 14.47
C GLN A 713 -19.14 -9.94 14.06
N LYS A 714 -19.57 -10.50 12.93
CA LYS A 714 -20.97 -10.38 12.48
C LYS A 714 -21.96 -10.86 13.53
N GLU A 715 -21.55 -11.86 14.31
CA GLU A 715 -22.38 -12.42 15.36
C GLU A 715 -22.61 -11.47 16.54
N CYS A 716 -21.69 -10.55 16.76
CA CYS A 716 -21.77 -9.48 17.77
C CYS A 716 -22.26 -8.17 17.15
N GLY A 717 -22.88 -8.23 15.96
CA GLY A 717 -23.43 -7.08 15.26
C GLY A 717 -22.44 -6.27 14.40
N GLY A 718 -21.19 -6.70 14.23
CA GLY A 718 -20.22 -6.02 13.37
C GLY A 718 -20.22 -6.46 11.91
N LEU A 719 -19.16 -6.12 11.17
CA LEU A 719 -18.93 -6.56 9.78
C LEU A 719 -17.82 -7.60 9.65
N GLY A 720 -17.12 -7.94 10.73
CA GLY A 720 -15.97 -8.83 10.72
C GLY A 720 -14.74 -8.23 10.03
N LEU A 721 -14.59 -6.90 10.07
CA LEU A 721 -13.32 -6.26 9.75
C LEU A 721 -12.35 -6.44 10.93
N ARG A 722 -11.05 -6.18 10.73
CA ARG A 722 -10.05 -6.32 11.80
C ARG A 722 -9.39 -4.99 12.09
N ARG A 723 -9.21 -4.66 13.37
CA ARG A 723 -8.36 -3.52 13.77
C ARG A 723 -6.93 -3.77 13.30
N LEU A 724 -6.38 -2.82 12.57
CA LEU A 724 -5.06 -2.98 11.95
C LEU A 724 -3.95 -2.99 12.99
N ASN A 725 -4.13 -2.28 14.11
CA ASN A 725 -3.19 -2.28 15.23
C ASN A 725 -3.04 -3.65 15.87
N ASP A 726 -4.14 -4.36 16.08
CA ASP A 726 -4.09 -5.66 16.73
C ASP A 726 -3.67 -6.77 15.76
N LEU A 727 -4.02 -6.61 14.48
CA LEU A 727 -3.53 -7.48 13.41
C LEU A 727 -2.00 -7.41 13.30
N ASN A 728 -1.43 -6.22 13.49
CA ASN A 728 0.02 -5.99 13.56
C ASN A 728 0.68 -6.78 14.69
N LYS A 729 0.04 -6.85 15.87
CA LYS A 729 0.52 -7.69 16.99
C LYS A 729 0.40 -9.17 16.65
N VAL A 730 -0.76 -9.63 16.17
CA VAL A 730 -1.00 -11.05 15.84
C VAL A 730 0.01 -11.58 14.83
N LEU A 731 0.31 -10.84 13.78
CA LEU A 731 1.28 -11.26 12.77
C LEU A 731 2.72 -11.19 13.30
N ALA A 732 3.05 -10.25 14.17
CA ALA A 732 4.36 -10.22 14.83
C ALA A 732 4.57 -11.37 15.83
N LEU A 733 3.51 -11.86 16.49
CA LEU A 733 3.57 -13.07 17.33
C LEU A 733 3.97 -14.32 16.50
N LYS A 734 3.57 -14.38 15.23
CA LYS A 734 4.03 -15.44 14.32
C LYS A 734 5.55 -15.44 14.15
N HIS A 735 6.19 -14.26 14.14
CA HIS A 735 7.65 -14.19 14.05
C HIS A 735 8.33 -14.75 15.29
N ILE A 736 7.78 -14.47 16.47
CA ILE A 736 8.28 -15.06 17.73
C ILE A 736 8.12 -16.58 17.69
N TRP A 737 6.96 -17.09 17.26
CA TRP A 737 6.72 -18.52 17.09
C TRP A 737 7.77 -19.21 16.18
N LEU A 738 8.18 -18.55 15.09
CA LEU A 738 9.19 -19.10 14.18
C LEU A 738 10.57 -19.22 14.84
N LEU A 739 10.93 -18.34 15.77
CA LEU A 739 12.21 -18.43 16.50
C LEU A 739 12.35 -19.73 17.28
N PHE A 740 11.24 -20.34 17.70
CA PHE A 740 11.20 -21.59 18.45
C PHE A 740 11.05 -22.82 17.54
N THR A 741 10.32 -22.71 16.41
CA THR A 741 9.91 -23.89 15.62
C THR A 741 10.58 -24.04 14.26
N ALA A 742 11.14 -22.97 13.69
CA ALA A 742 11.75 -23.00 12.36
C ALA A 742 13.27 -23.16 12.43
N ALA A 743 13.74 -24.25 13.06
CA ALA A 743 15.17 -24.52 13.26
C ALA A 743 15.99 -24.57 11.94
N GLY A 744 15.35 -24.91 10.81
CA GLY A 744 15.96 -24.90 9.47
C GLY A 744 15.85 -23.59 8.68
N SER A 745 15.26 -22.53 9.25
CA SER A 745 15.18 -21.21 8.60
C SER A 745 16.50 -20.45 8.75
N LEU A 746 17.02 -19.92 7.64
CA LEU A 746 18.25 -19.14 7.62
C LEU A 746 18.18 -17.90 8.53
N TRP A 747 17.02 -17.22 8.54
CA TRP A 747 16.79 -16.07 9.43
C TRP A 747 16.83 -16.49 10.90
N VAL A 748 16.17 -17.59 11.27
CA VAL A 748 16.15 -18.07 12.66
C VAL A 748 17.54 -18.52 13.10
N SER A 749 18.26 -19.28 12.28
CA SER A 749 19.64 -19.68 12.57
C SER A 749 20.55 -18.47 12.77
N TRP A 750 20.45 -17.46 11.89
CA TRP A 750 21.23 -16.22 12.02
C TRP A 750 20.90 -15.45 13.29
N VAL A 751 19.62 -15.27 13.61
CA VAL A 751 19.17 -14.58 14.83
C VAL A 751 19.63 -15.32 16.08
N ARG A 752 19.52 -16.66 16.10
CA ARG A 752 19.98 -17.48 17.23
C ARG A 752 21.47 -17.29 17.49
N ILE A 753 22.30 -17.29 16.45
CA ILE A 753 23.75 -17.14 16.60
C ILE A 753 24.14 -15.68 16.92
N ASN A 754 23.63 -14.71 16.16
CA ASN A 754 24.15 -13.33 16.18
C ASN A 754 23.43 -12.39 17.15
N LEU A 755 22.19 -12.70 17.54
CA LEU A 755 21.40 -11.84 18.44
C LEU A 755 21.11 -12.49 19.80
N ILE A 756 20.78 -13.79 19.80
CA ILE A 756 20.46 -14.52 21.03
C ILE A 756 21.74 -15.07 21.68
N GLY A 757 22.62 -15.70 20.90
CA GLY A 757 23.83 -16.37 21.37
C GLY A 757 23.48 -17.47 22.40
N HIS A 758 24.23 -17.50 23.51
CA HIS A 758 23.98 -18.43 24.62
C HIS A 758 22.95 -17.93 25.65
N LYS A 759 22.26 -16.81 25.37
CA LYS A 759 21.32 -16.21 26.31
C LYS A 759 19.90 -16.73 26.07
N CYS A 760 19.05 -16.65 27.10
CA CYS A 760 17.64 -16.96 26.96
C CYS A 760 16.91 -15.83 26.21
N PHE A 761 16.11 -16.18 25.19
CA PHE A 761 15.30 -15.20 24.44
C PHE A 761 14.40 -14.35 25.34
N TRP A 762 13.90 -14.90 26.45
CA TRP A 762 13.00 -14.23 27.39
C TRP A 762 13.67 -13.10 28.19
N ASP A 763 14.98 -13.19 28.42
CA ASP A 763 15.75 -12.26 29.27
C ASP A 763 16.68 -11.31 28.50
N LEU A 764 16.72 -11.41 27.16
CA LEU A 764 17.53 -10.50 26.34
C LEU A 764 17.19 -9.03 26.59
N ASN A 765 18.22 -8.20 26.74
CA ASN A 765 18.06 -6.75 26.78
C ASN A 765 18.04 -6.20 25.34
N PRO A 766 16.91 -5.64 24.85
CA PRO A 766 16.79 -5.18 23.47
C PRO A 766 17.56 -3.88 23.18
N SER A 767 18.09 -3.19 24.18
CA SER A 767 18.77 -1.89 23.97
C SER A 767 20.14 -2.02 23.31
N TYR A 768 20.78 -3.18 23.40
CA TYR A 768 22.20 -3.35 23.04
C TYR A 768 22.45 -4.03 21.67
N SER A 769 21.43 -4.62 21.02
CA SER A 769 21.65 -5.35 19.76
C SER A 769 20.41 -5.45 18.85
N GLY A 770 20.67 -5.74 17.57
CA GLY A 770 19.65 -6.02 16.55
C GLY A 770 19.03 -4.78 15.88
N SER A 771 18.28 -5.01 14.81
CA SER A 771 17.55 -3.95 14.11
C SER A 771 16.40 -3.38 14.96
N TRP A 772 15.77 -2.32 14.46
CA TRP A 772 14.54 -1.80 15.07
C TRP A 772 13.38 -2.81 15.05
N ILE A 773 13.38 -3.78 14.11
CA ILE A 773 12.36 -4.85 14.04
C ILE A 773 12.58 -5.81 15.20
N TRP A 774 13.81 -6.28 15.39
CA TRP A 774 14.18 -7.15 16.51
C TRP A 774 13.79 -6.54 17.86
N ARG A 775 14.13 -5.26 18.07
CA ARG A 775 13.79 -4.54 19.31
C ARG A 775 12.29 -4.47 19.55
N LYS A 776 11.48 -4.33 18.50
CA LYS A 776 10.02 -4.39 18.64
C LYS A 776 9.53 -5.82 18.91
N LEU A 777 10.15 -6.85 18.33
CA LEU A 777 9.78 -8.25 18.59
C LEU A 777 10.02 -8.61 20.05
N CYS A 778 11.16 -8.20 20.62
CA CYS A 778 11.45 -8.41 22.04
C CYS A 778 10.43 -7.73 22.98
N LYS A 779 9.80 -6.62 22.55
CA LYS A 779 8.74 -5.96 23.34
C LYS A 779 7.42 -6.75 23.37
N LEU A 780 7.21 -7.68 22.44
CA LEU A 780 6.02 -8.53 22.39
C LEU A 780 6.18 -9.85 23.17
N ARG A 781 7.35 -10.11 23.77
CA ARG A 781 7.61 -11.31 24.59
C ARG A 781 6.55 -11.56 25.67
N PRO A 782 6.13 -10.55 26.48
CA PRO A 782 5.12 -10.78 27.52
C PRO A 782 3.77 -11.21 26.95
N LEU A 783 3.44 -10.75 25.73
CA LEU A 783 2.21 -11.14 25.04
C LEU A 783 2.33 -12.54 24.43
N ALA A 784 3.52 -12.96 23.99
CA ALA A 784 3.73 -14.25 23.34
C ALA A 784 3.84 -15.42 24.34
N ARG A 785 4.49 -15.18 25.48
CA ARG A 785 4.89 -16.21 26.45
C ARG A 785 3.74 -17.12 26.93
N PRO A 786 2.52 -16.62 27.25
CA PRO A 786 1.43 -17.48 27.70
C PRO A 786 0.94 -18.49 26.66
N PHE A 787 1.19 -18.23 25.37
CA PHE A 787 0.73 -19.07 24.26
C PHE A 787 1.76 -20.13 23.85
N LEU A 788 2.99 -20.04 24.33
CA LEU A 788 4.08 -20.97 24.02
C LEU A 788 4.16 -22.04 25.12
N ILE A 789 4.06 -23.30 24.70
CA ILE A 789 4.20 -24.47 25.58
C ILE A 789 5.32 -25.33 25.00
N CYS A 790 6.18 -25.86 25.85
CA CYS A 790 7.21 -26.80 25.44
C CYS A 790 6.79 -28.21 25.86
N ASP A 791 6.62 -29.09 24.89
CA ASP A 791 6.48 -30.52 25.12
C ASP A 791 7.89 -31.11 25.23
N ILE A 792 8.23 -31.63 26.41
CA ILE A 792 9.59 -32.11 26.69
C ILE A 792 9.81 -33.44 25.98
N GLY A 793 10.88 -33.51 25.21
CA GLY A 793 11.47 -34.75 24.74
C GLY A 793 12.74 -34.98 25.54
N SER A 794 13.86 -34.52 25.00
CA SER A 794 15.19 -34.73 25.55
C SER A 794 15.54 -33.76 26.69
N GLY A 795 14.85 -32.63 26.80
CA GLY A 795 15.08 -31.59 27.82
C GLY A 795 16.34 -30.75 27.62
N GLU A 796 17.00 -30.84 26.46
CA GLU A 796 18.25 -30.12 26.15
C GLU A 796 18.03 -28.67 25.70
N THR A 797 16.87 -28.38 25.14
CA THR A 797 16.59 -27.09 24.52
C THR A 797 15.54 -26.28 25.28
N ALA A 798 14.73 -26.96 26.09
CA ALA A 798 13.76 -26.33 26.98
C ALA A 798 14.45 -25.70 28.20
N SER A 799 14.25 -24.39 28.40
CA SER A 799 14.70 -23.72 29.62
C SER A 799 13.86 -24.18 30.81
N PHE A 800 14.55 -24.61 31.88
CA PHE A 800 13.89 -25.08 33.10
C PHE A 800 13.03 -23.98 33.74
N TRP A 801 13.55 -22.75 33.81
CA TRP A 801 12.91 -21.63 34.49
C TRP A 801 11.94 -20.85 33.61
N GLN A 802 12.30 -20.66 32.34
CA GLN A 802 11.69 -19.63 31.50
C GLN A 802 10.60 -20.15 30.56
N ASP A 803 10.66 -21.42 30.16
CA ASP A 803 9.68 -22.02 29.26
C ASP A 803 8.54 -22.70 30.05
N ASN A 804 7.35 -22.72 29.46
CA ASN A 804 6.19 -23.41 30.04
C ASN A 804 6.19 -24.88 29.59
N TRP A 805 6.87 -25.74 30.36
CA TRP A 805 6.94 -27.17 30.08
C TRP A 805 6.16 -28.04 31.07
N THR A 806 5.76 -27.48 32.22
CA THR A 806 4.94 -28.16 33.23
C THR A 806 3.43 -28.00 33.00
N GLY A 807 3.03 -27.10 32.09
CA GLY A 807 1.63 -26.72 31.87
C GLY A 807 1.10 -25.72 32.90
N LEU A 808 1.87 -25.39 33.94
CA LEU A 808 1.53 -24.42 34.99
C LEU A 808 2.00 -22.99 34.65
N GLY A 809 2.67 -22.81 33.52
CA GLY A 809 3.39 -21.59 33.18
C GLY A 809 4.89 -21.69 33.47
N PRO A 810 5.66 -20.63 33.17
CA PRO A 810 7.08 -20.56 33.49
C PRO A 810 7.32 -20.63 34.99
N LEU A 811 8.22 -21.53 35.42
CA LEU A 811 8.51 -21.72 36.84
C LEU A 811 9.06 -20.46 37.52
N ILE A 812 9.78 -19.61 36.77
CA ILE A 812 10.30 -18.33 37.30
C ILE A 812 9.19 -17.37 37.71
N ASP A 813 8.02 -17.43 37.06
CA ASP A 813 6.87 -16.58 37.41
C ASP A 813 6.21 -17.05 38.72
N ILE A 814 6.37 -18.34 39.05
CA ILE A 814 5.87 -18.96 40.29
C ILE A 814 6.83 -18.71 41.45
N THR A 815 8.14 -18.90 41.24
CA THR A 815 9.15 -18.79 42.30
C THR A 815 9.71 -17.39 42.50
N GLY A 816 9.46 -16.49 41.56
CA GLY A 816 10.08 -15.17 41.51
C GLY A 816 11.60 -15.21 41.24
N PRO A 817 12.26 -14.04 41.18
CA PRO A 817 13.69 -13.92 40.83
C PRO A 817 14.64 -14.56 41.86
N VAL A 818 14.15 -14.85 43.06
CA VAL A 818 14.92 -15.50 44.14
C VAL A 818 14.92 -17.04 44.00
N GLY A 819 14.05 -17.59 43.14
CA GLY A 819 13.92 -19.03 42.90
C GLY A 819 15.21 -19.72 42.47
N PRO A 820 15.88 -19.29 41.38
CA PRO A 820 17.14 -19.87 40.91
C PRO A 820 18.22 -19.91 41.99
N ILE A 821 18.35 -18.83 42.76
CA ILE A 821 19.31 -18.71 43.87
C ILE A 821 18.97 -19.69 44.99
N SER A 822 17.70 -19.74 45.39
CA SER A 822 17.21 -20.61 46.47
C SER A 822 17.37 -22.10 46.18
N VAL A 823 17.33 -22.46 44.89
CA VAL A 823 17.40 -23.84 44.41
C VAL A 823 18.84 -24.24 44.05
N GLY A 824 19.74 -23.27 43.86
CA GLY A 824 21.13 -23.52 43.46
C GLY A 824 21.26 -23.95 41.99
N MET A 825 20.33 -23.53 41.14
CA MET A 825 20.36 -23.81 39.70
C MET A 825 20.48 -22.48 38.93
N PRO A 826 21.34 -22.42 37.90
CA PRO A 826 21.51 -21.18 37.15
C PRO A 826 20.25 -20.84 36.35
N LEU A 827 20.01 -19.55 36.08
CA LEU A 827 18.81 -19.08 35.37
C LEU A 827 18.72 -19.62 33.93
N ASN A 828 19.86 -19.89 33.30
CA ASN A 828 19.95 -20.48 31.97
C ASN A 828 19.96 -22.02 31.98
N ALA A 829 19.67 -22.67 33.12
CA ALA A 829 19.56 -24.12 33.18
C ALA A 829 18.47 -24.64 32.23
N VAL A 830 18.76 -25.77 31.58
CA VAL A 830 17.78 -26.51 30.79
C VAL A 830 17.12 -27.60 31.62
N VAL A 831 16.00 -28.15 31.16
CA VAL A 831 15.26 -29.18 31.91
C VAL A 831 16.12 -30.39 32.23
N ARG A 832 17.02 -30.77 31.32
CA ARG A 832 17.97 -31.86 31.51
C ARG A 832 18.96 -31.62 32.66
N ASP A 833 19.39 -30.38 32.89
CA ASP A 833 20.31 -30.06 33.99
C ASP A 833 19.67 -30.32 35.37
N ALA A 834 18.32 -30.31 35.42
CA ALA A 834 17.55 -30.61 36.62
C ALA A 834 17.36 -32.11 36.88
N LEU A 835 17.82 -33.00 35.99
CA LEU A 835 17.69 -34.45 36.10
C LEU A 835 19.04 -35.09 36.49
N ARG A 836 19.01 -36.00 37.47
CA ARG A 836 20.13 -36.88 37.84
C ARG A 836 19.67 -38.33 37.77
N GLY A 837 19.88 -38.98 36.62
CA GLY A 837 19.28 -40.29 36.36
C GLY A 837 17.75 -40.20 36.33
N ASP A 838 17.06 -41.11 37.03
CA ASP A 838 15.59 -41.14 37.10
C ASP A 838 14.98 -40.25 38.20
N VAL A 839 15.73 -39.27 38.70
CA VAL A 839 15.31 -38.43 39.83
C VAL A 839 15.59 -36.96 39.56
N TRP A 840 14.62 -36.09 39.88
CA TRP A 840 14.82 -34.64 39.89
C TRP A 840 15.87 -34.24 40.93
N TRP A 841 16.80 -33.35 40.56
CA TRP A 841 17.77 -32.74 41.48
C TRP A 841 17.08 -32.18 42.74
N LEU A 842 15.89 -31.60 42.57
CA LEU A 842 15.05 -31.05 43.63
C LEU A 842 14.73 -32.09 44.73
N SER A 843 14.56 -33.36 44.36
CA SER A 843 14.19 -34.46 45.27
C SER A 843 15.31 -34.85 46.22
N SER A 844 16.56 -34.63 45.86
CA SER A 844 17.73 -34.91 46.71
C SER A 844 17.98 -33.83 47.78
N SER A 845 17.34 -32.66 47.68
CA SER A 845 17.50 -31.56 48.63
C SER A 845 16.66 -31.79 49.90
N ARG A 846 17.34 -31.88 51.06
CA ARG A 846 16.74 -31.95 52.41
C ARG A 846 16.35 -30.56 52.96
N ILE A 847 16.51 -29.51 52.16
CA ILE A 847 16.33 -28.12 52.58
C ILE A 847 14.83 -27.80 52.64
N ARG A 848 14.34 -27.35 53.80
CA ARG A 848 12.94 -26.91 54.03
C ARG A 848 12.67 -25.51 53.48
N ASN A 849 13.16 -25.19 52.28
CA ASN A 849 12.84 -23.92 51.63
C ASN A 849 11.42 -24.05 51.01
N PRO A 850 10.47 -23.15 51.36
CA PRO A 850 9.11 -23.18 50.80
C PRO A 850 9.08 -23.20 49.26
N THR A 851 10.04 -22.54 48.62
CA THR A 851 10.18 -22.50 47.15
C THR A 851 10.52 -23.87 46.56
N ILE A 852 11.38 -24.64 47.23
CA ILE A 852 11.75 -26.00 46.79
C ILE A 852 10.55 -26.95 46.97
N VAL A 853 9.79 -26.79 48.06
CA VAL A 853 8.57 -27.58 48.31
C VAL A 853 7.51 -27.30 47.24
N LEU A 854 7.31 -26.03 46.88
CA LEU A 854 6.41 -25.63 45.81
C LEU A 854 6.86 -26.18 44.44
N LEU A 855 8.16 -26.10 44.11
CA LEU A 855 8.67 -26.66 42.86
C LEU A 855 8.49 -28.17 42.77
N LYS A 856 8.65 -28.90 43.89
CA LYS A 856 8.40 -30.34 43.94
C LYS A 856 6.95 -30.72 43.60
N SER A 857 5.98 -29.85 43.92
CA SER A 857 4.57 -30.10 43.54
C SER A 857 4.22 -29.64 42.13
N CYS A 858 5.03 -28.76 41.51
CA CYS A 858 4.82 -28.27 40.16
C CYS A 858 5.44 -29.15 39.06
N VAL A 859 6.44 -29.96 39.41
CA VAL A 859 7.20 -30.74 38.45
C VAL A 859 6.58 -32.15 38.30
N PRO A 860 6.39 -32.66 37.07
CA PRO A 860 5.79 -33.98 36.85
C PRO A 860 6.73 -35.13 37.27
N ASP A 861 6.20 -36.35 37.39
CA ASP A 861 7.02 -37.55 37.63
C ASP A 861 8.04 -37.73 36.50
N VAL A 862 9.31 -38.01 36.81
CA VAL A 862 10.40 -38.18 35.83
C VAL A 862 10.04 -39.24 34.79
N ARG A 863 9.30 -40.29 35.19
CA ARG A 863 8.87 -41.37 34.29
C ARG A 863 7.92 -40.93 33.18
N SER A 864 7.32 -39.74 33.31
CA SER A 864 6.45 -39.15 32.29
C SER A 864 7.21 -38.40 31.19
N ILE A 865 8.52 -38.15 31.38
CA ILE A 865 9.36 -37.49 30.39
C ILE A 865 9.85 -38.55 29.37
N PRO A 866 9.56 -38.37 28.06
CA PRO A 866 10.08 -39.25 27.02
C PRO A 866 11.61 -39.35 27.07
N GLY A 867 12.16 -40.53 26.77
CA GLY A 867 13.62 -40.73 26.78
C GLY A 867 14.38 -39.84 25.79
N CYS A 868 15.71 -39.79 25.95
CA CYS A 868 16.68 -38.86 25.31
C CYS A 868 16.74 -38.87 23.76
N THR A 869 15.88 -39.60 23.06
CA THR A 869 15.94 -39.79 21.59
C THR A 869 15.05 -38.83 20.80
N LYS A 870 14.18 -38.06 21.45
CA LYS A 870 13.27 -37.10 20.80
C LYS A 870 13.61 -35.67 21.20
N ASP A 871 13.74 -34.77 20.24
CA ASP A 871 13.94 -33.34 20.53
C ASP A 871 12.72 -32.72 21.24
N ASP A 872 12.96 -31.67 22.02
CA ASP A 872 11.87 -30.89 22.61
C ASP A 872 11.06 -30.17 21.53
N VAL A 873 9.74 -30.09 21.71
CA VAL A 873 8.84 -29.52 20.72
C VAL A 873 8.04 -28.37 21.31
N TYR A 874 8.20 -27.18 20.73
CA TYR A 874 7.35 -26.05 21.07
C TYR A 874 6.00 -26.15 20.35
N LEU A 875 4.94 -25.90 21.10
CA LEU A 875 3.54 -25.90 20.69
C LEU A 875 2.91 -24.53 20.96
N TRP A 876 1.90 -24.17 20.16
CA TRP A 876 1.15 -22.93 20.32
C TRP A 876 -0.28 -23.21 20.80
N LYS A 877 -0.67 -22.63 21.94
CA LYS A 877 -2.00 -22.79 22.56
C LYS A 877 -2.81 -21.50 22.47
N ALA A 878 -3.51 -21.29 21.36
CA ALA A 878 -4.34 -20.09 21.14
C ALA A 878 -5.80 -20.21 21.61
N ASP A 879 -6.28 -21.42 21.88
CA ASP A 879 -7.67 -21.67 22.29
C ASP A 879 -7.70 -22.72 23.42
N ALA A 880 -8.90 -23.07 23.87
CA ALA A 880 -9.09 -24.10 24.89
C ALA A 880 -8.78 -25.53 24.38
N HIS A 881 -8.58 -25.70 23.07
CA HIS A 881 -8.23 -27.00 22.50
C HIS A 881 -6.75 -27.34 22.75
N ALA A 882 -6.39 -28.57 22.40
CA ALA A 882 -5.03 -29.04 22.54
C ALA A 882 -4.03 -28.13 21.80
N PRO A 883 -2.86 -27.87 22.39
CA PRO A 883 -1.82 -27.04 21.76
C PRO A 883 -1.35 -27.68 20.45
N THR A 884 -1.04 -26.85 19.45
CA THR A 884 -0.76 -27.34 18.08
C THR A 884 0.67 -27.00 17.64
N ARG A 885 1.21 -27.81 16.72
CA ARG A 885 2.51 -27.55 16.06
C ARG A 885 2.43 -26.48 14.97
N SER A 886 1.34 -25.72 14.89
CA SER A 886 1.10 -24.75 13.81
C SER A 886 0.54 -23.45 14.35
N PHE A 887 1.06 -22.32 13.86
CA PHE A 887 0.51 -21.01 14.19
C PHE A 887 -0.66 -20.65 13.26
N SER A 888 -1.85 -20.45 13.84
CA SER A 888 -3.01 -19.90 13.12
C SER A 888 -3.27 -18.46 13.53
N ALA A 889 -3.05 -17.53 12.60
CA ALA A 889 -3.36 -16.11 12.82
C ALA A 889 -4.85 -15.87 13.08
N ALA A 890 -5.73 -16.72 12.54
CA ALA A 890 -7.17 -16.63 12.79
C ALA A 890 -7.53 -17.04 14.23
N LYS A 891 -6.98 -18.17 14.72
CA LYS A 891 -7.17 -18.58 16.11
C LYS A 891 -6.56 -17.57 17.09
N MET A 892 -5.35 -17.09 16.79
CA MET A 892 -4.68 -16.06 17.61
C MET A 892 -5.47 -14.75 17.65
N TRP A 893 -6.09 -14.35 16.55
CA TRP A 893 -6.98 -13.18 16.53
C TRP A 893 -8.15 -13.36 17.51
N LEU A 894 -8.80 -14.53 17.51
CA LEU A 894 -9.90 -14.85 18.41
C LEU A 894 -9.45 -14.93 19.87
N ALA A 895 -8.24 -15.44 20.14
CA ALA A 895 -7.67 -15.50 21.47
C ALA A 895 -7.52 -14.11 22.10
N LEU A 896 -7.04 -13.14 21.31
CA LEU A 896 -6.88 -11.75 21.76
C LEU A 896 -8.19 -10.95 21.73
N HIS A 897 -9.18 -11.40 20.98
CA HIS A 897 -10.47 -10.73 20.79
C HIS A 897 -11.60 -11.76 20.86
N PRO A 898 -11.88 -12.30 22.05
CA PRO A 898 -12.98 -13.25 22.23
C PRO A 898 -14.30 -12.61 21.77
N PRO A 899 -15.22 -13.40 21.19
CA PRO A 899 -16.51 -12.89 20.75
C PRO A 899 -17.27 -12.26 21.92
N GLY A 900 -17.80 -11.06 21.71
CA GLY A 900 -18.70 -10.40 22.66
C GLY A 900 -20.11 -10.99 22.62
N ALA A 901 -21.04 -10.35 23.33
CA ALA A 901 -22.45 -10.76 23.34
C ALA A 901 -23.02 -10.89 21.91
N GLN A 902 -23.64 -12.04 21.64
CA GLN A 902 -24.25 -12.29 20.34
C GLN A 902 -25.56 -11.50 20.20
N VAL A 903 -25.77 -10.92 19.03
CA VAL A 903 -27.03 -10.25 18.70
C VAL A 903 -27.99 -11.26 18.07
N GLN A 904 -29.23 -11.30 18.55
CA GLN A 904 -30.22 -12.31 18.15
C GLN A 904 -30.54 -12.25 16.64
N TRP A 905 -30.51 -11.05 16.05
CA TRP A 905 -30.84 -10.82 14.64
C TRP A 905 -29.76 -11.24 13.62
N HIS A 906 -28.58 -11.69 14.06
CA HIS A 906 -27.43 -11.88 13.16
C HIS A 906 -27.66 -12.90 12.03
N LYS A 907 -28.46 -13.93 12.27
CA LYS A 907 -28.74 -15.07 11.38
C LYS A 907 -29.74 -14.65 10.32
N SER A 908 -30.74 -13.88 10.72
CA SER A 908 -31.78 -13.29 9.87
C SER A 908 -31.19 -12.33 8.83
N ILE A 909 -30.11 -11.62 9.17
CA ILE A 909 -29.43 -10.70 8.24
C ILE A 909 -28.35 -11.40 7.40
N TRP A 910 -27.56 -12.31 8.00
CA TRP A 910 -26.36 -12.88 7.38
C TRP A 910 -26.52 -14.32 6.86
N PHE A 911 -27.71 -14.74 6.43
CA PHE A 911 -27.98 -16.05 5.83
C PHE A 911 -27.28 -16.30 4.48
N LYS A 912 -27.20 -17.56 4.04
CA LYS A 912 -26.36 -18.01 2.90
C LYS A 912 -26.71 -17.33 1.58
N ASP A 913 -27.99 -17.29 1.22
CA ASP A 913 -28.48 -16.83 -0.09
C ASP A 913 -28.93 -15.36 -0.10
N ARG A 914 -28.45 -14.57 0.87
CA ARG A 914 -28.79 -13.16 1.00
C ARG A 914 -28.26 -12.34 -0.17
N VAL A 915 -29.03 -11.35 -0.60
CA VAL A 915 -28.54 -10.30 -1.50
C VAL A 915 -27.64 -9.35 -0.70
N PRO A 916 -26.32 -9.22 -1.01
CA PRO A 916 -25.37 -8.49 -0.17
C PRO A 916 -25.73 -7.03 0.10
N LYS A 917 -26.28 -6.33 -0.90
CA LYS A 917 -26.74 -4.93 -0.79
C LYS A 917 -27.84 -4.80 0.26
N ASN A 918 -28.83 -5.69 0.21
CA ASN A 918 -30.00 -5.66 1.09
C ASN A 918 -29.61 -6.03 2.52
N ALA A 919 -28.77 -7.06 2.69
CA ALA A 919 -28.24 -7.46 3.99
C ALA A 919 -27.46 -6.33 4.67
N PHE A 920 -26.67 -5.55 3.92
CA PHE A 920 -25.96 -4.40 4.47
C PHE A 920 -26.93 -3.31 4.95
N ILE A 921 -27.98 -3.01 4.18
CA ILE A 921 -28.98 -2.00 4.57
C ILE A 921 -29.76 -2.48 5.80
N ALA A 922 -30.21 -3.73 5.83
CA ALA A 922 -30.88 -4.34 6.97
C ALA A 922 -30.00 -4.30 8.23
N TRP A 923 -28.70 -4.55 8.09
CA TRP A 923 -27.73 -4.42 9.19
C TRP A 923 -27.62 -2.99 9.72
N VAL A 924 -27.58 -1.96 8.86
CA VAL A 924 -27.60 -0.55 9.30
C VAL A 924 -28.93 -0.20 9.98
N ALA A 925 -30.04 -0.76 9.49
CA ALA A 925 -31.36 -0.60 10.08
C ALA A 925 -31.47 -1.26 11.46
N ALA A 926 -30.87 -2.43 11.66
CA ALA A 926 -30.83 -3.12 12.95
C ALA A 926 -30.13 -2.28 14.03
N TRP A 927 -29.05 -1.60 13.66
CA TRP A 927 -28.36 -0.62 14.52
C TRP A 927 -29.13 0.70 14.73
N ASN A 928 -30.26 0.88 14.04
CA ASN A 928 -31.02 2.12 14.00
C ASN A 928 -30.14 3.33 13.58
N ARG A 929 -29.36 3.14 12.51
CA ARG A 929 -28.38 4.11 11.97
C ARG A 929 -28.65 4.48 10.50
N LEU A 930 -29.88 4.29 10.03
CA LEU A 930 -30.33 4.84 8.75
C LEU A 930 -30.45 6.36 8.86
N HIS A 931 -30.34 7.06 7.72
CA HIS A 931 -30.50 8.52 7.62
C HIS A 931 -31.98 8.92 7.59
N THR A 932 -32.76 8.48 8.58
CA THR A 932 -34.16 8.90 8.77
C THR A 932 -34.22 10.35 9.27
N ARG A 933 -35.32 11.06 9.01
CA ARG A 933 -35.43 12.49 9.37
C ARG A 933 -35.30 12.73 10.87
N ASP A 934 -35.82 11.85 11.73
CA ASP A 934 -35.58 11.91 13.20
C ASP A 934 -34.08 11.90 13.55
N ARG A 935 -33.29 11.06 12.89
CA ARG A 935 -31.84 10.97 13.09
C ARG A 935 -31.11 12.19 12.58
N LEU A 936 -31.42 12.65 11.38
CA LEU A 936 -30.84 13.87 10.82
C LEU A 936 -31.11 15.08 11.72
N ARG A 937 -32.33 15.21 12.25
CA ARG A 937 -32.68 16.25 13.24
C ARG A 937 -31.90 16.10 14.54
N SER A 938 -31.73 14.87 15.05
CA SER A 938 -30.92 14.62 16.25
C SER A 938 -29.45 15.00 16.09
N TRP A 939 -28.95 15.05 14.85
CA TRP A 939 -27.60 15.52 14.52
C TRP A 939 -27.52 17.03 14.23
N GLY A 940 -28.61 17.77 14.44
CA GLY A 940 -28.67 19.22 14.25
C GLY A 940 -28.92 19.67 12.81
N PHE A 941 -29.30 18.79 11.89
CA PHE A 941 -29.67 19.19 10.53
C PHE A 941 -31.09 19.75 10.51
N SER A 942 -31.27 20.88 9.81
CA SER A 942 -32.58 21.49 9.56
C SER A 942 -33.30 20.73 8.44
N VAL A 943 -34.00 19.64 8.81
CA VAL A 943 -34.84 18.85 7.89
C VAL A 943 -36.27 18.71 8.46
N PRO A 944 -37.30 18.63 7.60
CA PRO A 944 -38.68 18.44 8.05
C PRO A 944 -38.84 17.15 8.88
N ALA A 945 -39.76 17.17 9.84
CA ALA A 945 -40.01 16.01 10.71
C ALA A 945 -40.85 14.91 10.05
N LEU A 946 -41.71 15.30 9.10
CA LEU A 946 -42.76 14.45 8.52
C LEU A 946 -42.16 13.29 7.72
N CYS A 947 -42.89 12.19 7.58
CA CYS A 947 -42.51 11.04 6.78
C CYS A 947 -42.54 11.36 5.28
N VAL A 948 -41.51 10.96 4.51
CA VAL A 948 -41.49 11.14 3.05
C VAL A 948 -42.64 10.41 2.35
N LEU A 949 -43.14 9.30 2.92
CA LEU A 949 -44.14 8.45 2.28
C LEU A 949 -45.57 8.92 2.54
N CYS A 950 -45.94 9.16 3.81
CA CYS A 950 -47.31 9.56 4.16
C CYS A 950 -47.49 11.06 4.45
N ASN A 951 -46.42 11.81 4.67
CA ASN A 951 -46.45 13.22 5.05
C ASN A 951 -47.28 13.57 6.31
N VAL A 952 -47.66 12.58 7.13
CA VAL A 952 -48.50 12.76 8.33
C VAL A 952 -47.72 12.55 9.63
N GLY A 953 -47.04 11.42 9.78
CA GLY A 953 -46.29 11.09 11.01
C GLY A 953 -44.84 11.55 10.99
N ASN A 954 -44.18 11.63 12.15
CA ASN A 954 -42.74 11.84 12.22
C ASN A 954 -41.98 10.65 11.63
N GLU A 955 -40.99 10.90 10.77
CA GLU A 955 -40.20 9.83 10.16
C GLU A 955 -39.20 9.24 11.19
N SER A 956 -39.45 7.99 11.58
CA SER A 956 -38.50 7.13 12.26
C SER A 956 -38.30 5.84 11.46
N ARG A 957 -37.29 5.04 11.79
CA ARG A 957 -37.09 3.71 11.16
C ARG A 957 -38.38 2.88 11.21
N ASP A 958 -38.98 2.74 12.38
CA ASP A 958 -40.14 1.88 12.56
C ASP A 958 -41.40 2.47 11.91
N HIS A 959 -41.54 3.80 11.88
CA HIS A 959 -42.61 4.42 11.11
C HIS A 959 -42.41 4.21 9.61
N LEU A 960 -41.23 4.50 9.08
CA LEU A 960 -40.93 4.40 7.65
C LEU A 960 -41.17 2.98 7.11
N PHE A 961 -40.76 1.95 7.85
CA PHE A 961 -40.88 0.55 7.38
C PHE A 961 -42.19 -0.14 7.77
N PHE A 962 -42.89 0.28 8.83
CA PHE A 962 -44.05 -0.45 9.36
C PHE A 962 -45.26 0.42 9.66
N ARG A 963 -45.11 1.48 10.48
CA ARG A 963 -46.26 2.27 10.98
C ARG A 963 -46.74 3.36 10.02
N CYS A 964 -46.10 3.53 8.87
CA CYS A 964 -46.54 4.45 7.83
C CYS A 964 -47.73 3.82 7.10
N PRO A 965 -48.85 4.53 6.89
CA PRO A 965 -50.02 3.98 6.20
C PRO A 965 -49.70 3.33 4.84
N PHE A 966 -48.73 3.89 4.11
CA PHE A 966 -48.23 3.31 2.86
C PHE A 966 -47.53 1.95 3.11
N SER A 967 -46.56 1.92 4.02
CA SER A 967 -45.79 0.71 4.32
C SER A 967 -46.65 -0.38 4.97
N GLU A 968 -47.60 0.00 5.82
CA GLU A 968 -48.59 -0.88 6.43
C GLU A 968 -49.49 -1.53 5.37
N ALA A 969 -49.96 -0.76 4.38
CA ALA A 969 -50.72 -1.30 3.25
C ALA A 969 -49.89 -2.33 2.45
N VAL A 970 -48.60 -2.05 2.22
CA VAL A 970 -47.68 -2.98 1.54
C VAL A 970 -47.50 -4.26 2.35
N TRP A 971 -47.23 -4.17 3.66
CA TRP A 971 -47.11 -5.35 4.51
C TRP A 971 -48.39 -6.15 4.53
N THR A 972 -49.53 -5.49 4.73
CA THR A 972 -50.86 -6.13 4.77
C THR A 972 -51.17 -6.88 3.49
N PHE A 973 -50.78 -6.33 2.33
CA PHE A 973 -50.96 -6.99 1.05
C PHE A 973 -50.18 -8.33 0.97
N PHE A 974 -48.92 -8.35 1.40
CA PHE A 974 -48.10 -9.56 1.37
C PHE A 974 -48.44 -10.55 2.49
N THR A 975 -48.64 -10.06 3.72
CA THR A 975 -48.89 -10.93 4.87
C THR A 975 -50.27 -11.58 4.81
N ARG A 976 -51.31 -10.88 4.31
CA ARG A 976 -52.63 -11.50 4.07
C ARG A 976 -52.55 -12.67 3.08
N ARG A 977 -51.75 -12.54 2.02
CA ARG A 977 -51.56 -13.62 1.03
C ARG A 977 -50.78 -14.81 1.60
N ALA A 978 -49.98 -14.59 2.63
CA ALA A 978 -49.19 -15.61 3.30
C ALA A 978 -49.87 -16.17 4.58
N GLY A 979 -51.05 -15.66 4.97
CA GLY A 979 -51.70 -16.04 6.23
C GLY A 979 -50.99 -15.54 7.50
N LEU A 980 -50.22 -14.46 7.39
CA LEU A 980 -49.41 -13.89 8.47
C LEU A 980 -49.96 -12.54 8.95
N TYR A 981 -49.61 -12.14 10.17
CA TYR A 981 -49.87 -10.81 10.69
C TYR A 981 -48.77 -9.82 10.26
N PRO A 982 -49.11 -8.56 9.95
CA PRO A 982 -48.12 -7.56 9.60
C PRO A 982 -47.25 -7.20 10.83
N PRO A 983 -45.92 -7.09 10.66
CA PRO A 983 -45.01 -6.75 11.75
C PRO A 983 -45.18 -5.30 12.23
N SER A 984 -44.95 -5.05 13.53
CA SER A 984 -45.19 -3.74 14.17
C SER A 984 -43.91 -2.93 14.41
N SER A 985 -42.75 -3.60 14.38
CA SER A 985 -41.43 -3.02 14.57
C SER A 985 -40.38 -3.71 13.69
N PHE A 986 -39.24 -3.03 13.45
CA PHE A 986 -38.14 -3.65 12.70
C PHE A 986 -37.54 -4.86 13.43
N MET A 987 -37.51 -4.84 14.77
CA MET A 987 -36.95 -5.97 15.52
C MET A 987 -37.87 -7.19 15.46
N ASP A 988 -39.18 -7.01 15.41
CA ASP A 988 -40.16 -8.11 15.24
C ASP A 988 -39.93 -8.89 13.94
N THR A 989 -39.31 -8.28 12.93
CA THR A 989 -38.99 -8.95 11.67
C THR A 989 -37.67 -9.71 11.68
N LEU A 990 -36.84 -9.48 12.68
CA LEU A 990 -35.48 -10.03 12.76
C LEU A 990 -35.33 -11.08 13.87
N LEU A 991 -36.20 -11.03 14.88
CA LEU A 991 -36.35 -12.00 15.96
C LEU A 991 -37.40 -13.04 15.57
#